data_AF-A0A956JAV9-F1
#
_entry.id   AF-A0A956JAV9-F1
#
_cell.length_a   1.000
_cell.length_b   1.000
_cell.length_c   1.000
_cell.angle_alpha   90.00
_cell.angle_beta   90.00
_cell.angle_gamma   90.00
#
_symmetry.space_group_name_H-M   'P 1'
#
loop_
_entity.id
_entity.type
_entity.pdbx_description
1 polymer ?
#
loop_
_entity_poly.entity_id
_entity_poly.type
_entity_poly.pdbx_seq_one_letter_code
_entity_poly.pdbx_strand_id
1 'polypeptide(L)'
;MAEPNEFVFNGVDGSTGGPLTRPMTPEEVAALALGKGRDEIDDDATEHHENVENYLPRADVDPQDLAQAGWGMIFAHGADPKIREALQPLLDYRREQASRIDERRFRLVDETMGYRPDEGKKKLLRRLKAPTSGPVEPDRLPYYLLLVASPAEIPTELQAQLALQYAVGRLCFQTPDGKTDYDAYDSYARSVIASDRGEVAVARRFGLFGVKHDRATTLSAEGLVANVHRYLGEHFPDWTVDQRLEAEATKAQLGTMLGGDQTPAVLFTASHGMGFPMGDSRQLAHQGALLCQDWDKKPGRVSESSYFAGDDVSASAKLAGLIAFFFACYGGGTPQLDAFFHRAGKASAIAPRPFFAQLPTRLLGHPQGGALAVVGHIERAWGCSFFDAKSGYQTAVFESFLYELLSGKRIGNAMERFGQRYGELSAGLVDKLEDLKYGSKEVSETEVANDWTENNDARNYLLLGDPAVRVPVVDDAEVAPRPTIEARSTPVTQSSSGVAQAPPEGAGDGVSYGWFSRDKDEGAEAVAAEEGAPPEAAASGGALDSLRGFVAKLGERISSALDDMAHLEIKTYVTSEMDRIQVRGDDVEGAQLRAYTRIALDGDMVVCLPERDGEIDRAILEIHQRMVQQAQTTRTELMKTIVQAAASLMGPTK
;
A
#
# COMPACT_ATOMS: atom_id res chain seq x y z
N MET A 1 -27.98 1.27 29.20
CA MET A 1 -27.17 2.50 29.21
C MET A 1 -25.75 2.05 29.46
N ALA A 2 -24.87 2.23 28.49
CA ALA A 2 -23.49 1.77 28.53
C ALA A 2 -22.57 3.00 28.32
N GLU A 3 -21.41 3.00 28.96
CA GLU A 3 -20.56 4.14 29.31
C GLU A 3 -19.88 4.84 28.08
N PRO A 4 -19.39 6.09 28.20
CA PRO A 4 -18.86 6.90 27.08
C PRO A 4 -17.60 6.35 26.37
N ASN A 5 -16.95 5.30 26.89
CA ASN A 5 -15.63 4.82 26.42
C ASN A 5 -15.66 3.47 25.69
N GLU A 6 -16.80 3.05 25.14
CA GLU A 6 -16.92 1.74 24.47
C GLU A 6 -16.59 1.76 22.96
N PHE A 7 -15.95 0.69 22.48
CA PHE A 7 -15.73 0.39 21.07
C PHE A 7 -17.01 -0.10 20.39
N VAL A 8 -17.36 0.50 19.25
CA VAL A 8 -18.57 0.18 18.46
C VAL A 8 -18.22 -0.25 17.03
N PHE A 9 -19.05 -1.16 16.46
CA PHE A 9 -18.78 -1.87 15.21
C PHE A 9 -19.78 -1.50 14.10
N ASN A 10 -19.30 -1.36 12.87
CA ASN A 10 -20.14 -1.06 11.71
C ASN A 10 -20.69 -2.33 11.03
N GLY A 11 -21.11 -3.34 11.81
CA GLY A 11 -21.57 -4.64 11.30
C GLY A 11 -22.83 -5.17 11.99
N VAL A 12 -23.74 -5.75 11.20
CA VAL A 12 -25.00 -6.36 11.67
C VAL A 12 -25.05 -7.82 11.24
N ASP A 13 -25.47 -8.71 12.14
CA ASP A 13 -25.69 -10.12 11.84
C ASP A 13 -27.02 -10.27 11.06
N GLY A 14 -26.94 -10.74 9.82
CA GLY A 14 -28.10 -10.85 8.93
C GLY A 14 -29.08 -11.97 9.27
N SER A 15 -28.77 -12.82 10.24
CA SER A 15 -29.62 -13.92 10.72
C SER A 15 -30.42 -13.52 11.95
N THR A 16 -29.88 -12.62 12.76
CA THR A 16 -30.46 -12.22 14.05
C THR A 16 -30.90 -10.76 14.10
N GLY A 17 -30.39 -9.91 13.21
CA GLY A 17 -30.63 -8.46 13.24
C GLY A 17 -29.96 -7.76 14.43
N GLY A 18 -29.14 -8.48 15.19
CA GLY A 18 -28.32 -7.91 16.25
C GLY A 18 -27.01 -7.33 15.73
N PRO A 19 -26.28 -6.57 16.55
CA PRO A 19 -24.92 -6.17 16.20
C PRO A 19 -24.06 -7.43 16.02
N LEU A 20 -23.26 -7.47 14.95
CA LEU A 20 -22.36 -8.59 14.64
C LEU A 20 -21.39 -8.86 15.79
N THR A 21 -21.01 -7.81 16.50
CA THR A 21 -20.20 -7.86 17.71
C THR A 21 -20.80 -6.87 18.70
N ARG A 22 -21.03 -7.29 19.95
CA ARG A 22 -21.50 -6.37 20.99
C ARG A 22 -20.47 -5.25 21.21
N PRO A 23 -20.88 -4.03 21.60
CA PRO A 23 -19.94 -3.04 22.10
C PRO A 23 -19.04 -3.60 23.20
N MET A 24 -17.79 -3.16 23.23
CA MET A 24 -16.78 -3.65 24.17
C MET A 24 -16.15 -2.50 24.95
N THR A 25 -15.83 -2.75 26.22
CA THR A 25 -15.06 -1.79 27.01
C THR A 25 -13.57 -1.88 26.65
N PRO A 26 -12.77 -0.84 26.95
CA PRO A 26 -11.33 -0.87 26.68
C PRO A 26 -10.59 -2.01 27.40
N GLU A 27 -11.05 -2.43 28.59
CA GLU A 27 -10.49 -3.57 29.33
C GLU A 27 -10.77 -4.91 28.65
N GLU A 28 -11.93 -5.06 28.01
CA GLU A 28 -12.29 -6.27 27.27
C GLU A 28 -11.44 -6.41 25.99
N VAL A 29 -11.16 -5.29 25.32
CA VAL A 29 -10.24 -5.25 24.17
C VAL A 29 -8.80 -5.57 24.62
N ALA A 30 -8.38 -5.09 25.79
CA ALA A 30 -7.05 -5.38 26.36
C ALA A 30 -6.81 -6.85 26.61
N ALA A 31 -7.80 -7.54 27.17
CA ALA A 31 -7.72 -8.98 27.39
C ALA A 31 -7.55 -9.78 26.08
N LEU A 32 -8.08 -9.28 24.96
CA LEU A 32 -7.95 -9.89 23.64
C LEU A 32 -6.59 -9.63 23.01
N ALA A 33 -6.13 -8.38 23.04
CA ALA A 33 -4.83 -7.97 22.50
C ALA A 33 -3.66 -8.72 23.18
N LEU A 34 -3.79 -9.03 24.47
CA LEU A 34 -2.75 -9.72 25.25
C LEU A 34 -2.79 -11.25 25.18
N GLY A 35 -3.80 -11.84 24.52
CA GLY A 35 -3.83 -13.23 24.08
C GLY A 35 -3.20 -14.28 25.01
N LYS A 36 -3.43 -14.24 26.33
CA LYS A 36 -2.59 -14.97 27.31
C LYS A 36 -2.48 -16.48 27.05
N GLY A 37 -1.34 -16.82 26.42
CA GLY A 37 -0.51 -18.00 26.55
C GLY A 37 0.92 -17.50 26.34
N ARG A 38 1.60 -17.15 27.43
CA ARG A 38 2.95 -16.57 27.43
C ARG A 38 3.93 -17.74 27.33
N ASP A 39 4.50 -17.94 26.14
CA ASP A 39 5.85 -18.44 25.87
C ASP A 39 6.00 -18.69 24.35
N GLU A 40 7.17 -18.36 23.81
CA GLU A 40 7.60 -18.40 22.40
C GLU A 40 7.14 -17.20 21.53
N ILE A 41 7.86 -16.08 21.66
CA ILE A 41 8.02 -15.10 20.58
C ILE A 41 9.47 -15.19 20.12
N ASP A 42 9.64 -15.54 18.84
CA ASP A 42 10.89 -15.69 18.11
C ASP A 42 11.68 -14.37 18.07
N ASP A 43 13.00 -14.46 18.26
CA ASP A 43 13.91 -13.38 18.64
C ASP A 43 14.40 -12.53 17.44
N ASP A 44 13.62 -12.42 16.36
CA ASP A 44 14.08 -11.84 15.08
C ASP A 44 13.44 -10.46 14.74
N ALA A 45 12.91 -9.75 15.74
CA ALA A 45 12.17 -8.49 15.56
C ALA A 45 12.89 -7.22 16.08
N THR A 46 14.21 -7.25 16.28
CA THR A 46 15.00 -6.03 16.51
C THR A 46 15.57 -5.51 15.19
N GLU A 47 14.73 -4.88 14.37
CA GLU A 47 15.21 -4.03 13.29
C GLU A 47 14.92 -2.56 13.64
N HIS A 48 15.95 -1.72 13.53
CA HIS A 48 15.93 -0.31 13.86
C HIS A 48 14.75 0.45 13.22
N HIS A 49 13.96 1.10 14.07
CA HIS A 49 12.91 2.02 13.66
C HIS A 49 13.52 3.41 13.42
N GLU A 50 13.68 3.78 12.15
CA GLU A 50 13.89 5.18 11.77
C GLU A 50 12.52 5.82 11.50
N ASN A 51 12.32 7.07 11.95
CA ASN A 51 11.16 7.87 11.59
C ASN A 51 11.09 8.02 10.07
N VAL A 52 10.14 7.36 9.42
CA VAL A 52 10.07 7.30 7.95
C VAL A 52 9.30 8.50 7.40
N GLU A 53 10.00 9.45 6.80
CA GLU A 53 9.39 10.41 5.87
C GLU A 53 9.10 9.71 4.52
N ASN A 54 7.81 9.68 4.14
CA ASN A 54 7.23 9.34 2.83
C ASN A 54 7.77 8.09 2.07
N TYR A 55 6.95 7.03 2.03
CA TYR A 55 7.14 5.81 1.22
C TYR A 55 6.90 5.97 -0.30
N LEU A 56 7.26 7.12 -0.86
CA LEU A 56 7.18 7.36 -2.30
C LEU A 56 8.21 6.46 -3.05
N PRO A 57 8.06 6.28 -4.37
CA PRO A 57 9.20 5.91 -5.22
C PRO A 57 10.42 6.77 -4.89
N ARG A 58 11.62 6.32 -5.29
CA ARG A 58 12.82 7.17 -5.22
C ARG A 58 12.48 8.60 -5.68
N ALA A 59 13.00 9.61 -4.99
CA ALA A 59 12.56 11.00 -5.14
C ALA A 59 12.68 11.57 -6.58
N ASP A 60 13.46 10.91 -7.45
CA ASP A 60 13.62 11.22 -8.87
C ASP A 60 12.56 10.58 -9.79
N VAL A 61 11.59 9.84 -9.24
CA VAL A 61 10.51 9.15 -9.97
C VAL A 61 9.19 9.85 -9.72
N ASP A 62 8.51 10.28 -10.79
CA ASP A 62 7.13 10.74 -10.70
C ASP A 62 6.16 9.55 -10.55
N PRO A 63 5.48 9.35 -9.40
CA PRO A 63 4.47 8.30 -9.26
C PRO A 63 3.31 8.46 -10.25
N GLN A 64 3.07 9.67 -10.77
CA GLN A 64 2.00 9.93 -11.73
C GLN A 64 2.39 9.67 -13.19
N ASP A 65 3.61 9.17 -13.47
CA ASP A 65 4.01 8.69 -14.79
C ASP A 65 4.37 7.20 -14.73
N LEU A 66 3.54 6.33 -15.34
CA LEU A 66 3.81 4.88 -15.36
C LEU A 66 5.13 4.52 -16.05
N ALA A 67 5.64 5.34 -16.97
CA ALA A 67 6.93 5.07 -17.58
C ALA A 67 8.10 5.24 -16.61
N GLN A 68 7.91 6.03 -15.54
CA GLN A 68 8.87 6.21 -14.47
C GLN A 68 8.52 5.30 -13.28
N ALA A 69 7.28 5.32 -12.79
CA ALA A 69 6.86 4.52 -11.64
C ALA A 69 6.78 3.01 -11.94
N GLY A 70 6.60 2.64 -13.20
CA GLY A 70 6.41 1.26 -13.64
C GLY A 70 5.06 0.67 -13.23
N TRP A 71 4.74 -0.49 -13.80
CA TRP A 71 3.58 -1.29 -13.42
C TRP A 71 3.91 -2.79 -13.48
N GLY A 72 3.41 -3.55 -12.52
CA GLY A 72 3.60 -5.00 -12.49
C GLY A 72 2.38 -5.78 -12.03
N MET A 73 2.33 -7.05 -12.43
CA MET A 73 1.29 -8.00 -12.04
C MET A 73 1.93 -9.22 -11.37
N ILE A 74 1.36 -9.66 -10.25
CA ILE A 74 1.83 -10.80 -9.47
C ILE A 74 0.69 -11.82 -9.32
N PHE A 75 0.88 -12.99 -9.91
CA PHE A 75 -0.02 -14.14 -9.75
C PHE A 75 0.36 -14.97 -8.52
N ALA A 76 -0.60 -15.76 -8.02
CA ALA A 76 -0.28 -16.88 -7.16
C ALA A 76 0.51 -17.95 -7.92
N HIS A 77 1.43 -18.65 -7.23
CA HIS A 77 2.11 -19.79 -7.82
C HIS A 77 1.11 -20.90 -8.14
N GLY A 78 1.11 -21.37 -9.39
CA GLY A 78 0.16 -22.36 -9.86
C GLY A 78 -1.25 -21.83 -10.15
N ALA A 79 -1.44 -20.51 -10.24
CA ALA A 79 -2.69 -19.93 -10.72
C ALA A 79 -3.07 -20.50 -12.09
N ASP A 80 -4.38 -20.65 -12.35
CA ASP A 80 -4.86 -21.15 -13.64
C ASP A 80 -4.39 -20.20 -14.78
N PRO A 81 -3.62 -20.70 -15.77
CA PRO A 81 -3.13 -19.88 -16.89
C PRO A 81 -4.23 -19.15 -17.66
N LYS A 82 -5.47 -19.65 -17.64
CA LYS A 82 -6.63 -18.97 -18.26
C LYS A 82 -6.93 -17.60 -17.66
N ILE A 83 -6.58 -17.37 -16.39
CA ILE A 83 -6.71 -16.04 -15.77
C ILE A 83 -5.77 -15.05 -16.47
N ARG A 84 -4.53 -15.46 -16.73
CA ARG A 84 -3.56 -14.66 -17.48
C ARG A 84 -4.03 -14.44 -18.91
N GLU A 85 -4.56 -15.46 -19.58
CA GLU A 85 -5.12 -15.32 -20.94
C GLU A 85 -6.24 -14.28 -20.99
N ALA A 86 -7.16 -14.30 -20.01
CA ALA A 86 -8.25 -13.32 -19.90
C ALA A 86 -7.74 -11.90 -19.61
N LEU A 87 -6.64 -11.75 -18.89
CA LEU A 87 -6.01 -10.47 -18.57
C LEU A 87 -4.97 -10.00 -19.61
N GLN A 88 -4.69 -10.80 -20.64
CA GLN A 88 -3.66 -10.49 -21.64
C GLN A 88 -3.83 -9.10 -22.29
N PRO A 89 -5.06 -8.65 -22.64
CA PRO A 89 -5.24 -7.29 -23.16
C PRO A 89 -4.78 -6.19 -22.20
N LEU A 90 -5.01 -6.35 -20.89
CA LEU A 90 -4.57 -5.39 -19.88
C LEU A 90 -3.05 -5.44 -19.69
N LEU A 91 -2.46 -6.65 -19.70
CA LEU A 91 -1.01 -6.84 -19.63
C LEU A 91 -0.31 -6.12 -20.80
N ASP A 92 -0.80 -6.31 -22.03
CA ASP A 92 -0.25 -5.67 -23.22
C ASP A 92 -0.36 -4.15 -23.12
N TYR A 93 -1.54 -3.63 -22.74
CA TYR A 93 -1.77 -2.20 -22.59
C TYR A 93 -0.90 -1.54 -21.51
N ARG A 94 -0.77 -2.19 -20.34
CA ARG A 94 0.08 -1.68 -19.25
C ARG A 94 1.56 -1.76 -19.58
N ARG A 95 1.99 -2.78 -20.36
CA ARG A 95 3.35 -2.85 -20.88
C ARG A 95 3.65 -1.65 -21.78
N GLU A 96 2.79 -1.35 -22.75
CA GLU A 96 2.95 -0.18 -23.64
C GLU A 96 3.11 1.14 -22.86
N GLN A 97 2.44 1.29 -21.72
CA GLN A 97 2.53 2.48 -20.90
C GLN A 97 3.77 2.50 -19.99
N ALA A 98 4.06 1.39 -19.32
CA ALA A 98 5.12 1.32 -18.32
C ALA A 98 6.51 1.20 -18.95
N SER A 99 6.66 0.47 -20.06
CA SER A 99 7.97 0.24 -20.67
C SER A 99 8.45 1.34 -21.63
N ARG A 100 7.75 2.48 -21.73
CA ARG A 100 8.11 3.57 -22.66
C ARG A 100 9.56 4.07 -22.50
N ILE A 101 10.08 4.06 -21.26
CA ILE A 101 11.44 4.50 -20.95
C ILE A 101 12.39 3.30 -20.81
N ASP A 102 11.97 2.26 -20.09
CA ASP A 102 12.78 1.05 -19.86
C ASP A 102 11.86 -0.16 -19.70
N GLU A 103 12.18 -1.26 -20.38
CA GLU A 103 11.41 -2.52 -20.33
C GLU A 103 11.26 -3.09 -18.91
N ARG A 104 12.22 -2.81 -18.01
CA ARG A 104 12.19 -3.24 -16.61
C ARG A 104 11.06 -2.61 -15.81
N ARG A 105 10.50 -1.48 -16.28
CA ARG A 105 9.35 -0.80 -15.66
C ARG A 105 8.05 -1.59 -15.81
N PHE A 106 7.99 -2.56 -16.72
CA PHE A 106 6.92 -3.54 -16.77
C PHE A 106 7.39 -4.87 -16.17
N ARG A 107 6.63 -5.40 -15.19
CA ARG A 107 6.99 -6.67 -14.54
C ARG A 107 5.81 -7.63 -14.44
N LEU A 108 5.91 -8.76 -15.13
CA LEU A 108 5.01 -9.89 -14.95
C LEU A 108 5.67 -10.96 -14.08
N VAL A 109 5.08 -11.26 -12.93
CA VAL A 109 5.40 -12.40 -12.09
C VAL A 109 4.29 -13.43 -12.28
N ASP A 110 4.45 -14.26 -13.30
CA ASP A 110 3.45 -15.24 -13.75
C ASP A 110 3.24 -16.40 -12.77
N GLU A 111 2.35 -17.33 -13.10
CA GLU A 111 1.99 -18.47 -12.28
C GLU A 111 3.17 -19.41 -11.95
N THR A 112 4.25 -19.41 -12.73
CA THR A 112 5.43 -20.25 -12.48
C THR A 112 6.37 -19.61 -11.45
N MET A 113 6.45 -18.28 -11.47
CA MET A 113 7.29 -17.47 -10.59
C MET A 113 6.50 -16.70 -9.53
N GLY A 114 5.20 -16.97 -9.43
CA GLY A 114 4.21 -16.30 -8.59
C GLY A 114 4.52 -16.35 -7.09
N TYR A 115 3.64 -15.73 -6.31
CA TYR A 115 3.69 -15.82 -4.86
C TYR A 115 3.61 -17.27 -4.38
N ARG A 116 4.48 -17.66 -3.46
CA ARG A 116 4.49 -19.01 -2.88
C ARG A 116 3.84 -18.98 -1.50
N PRO A 117 3.07 -20.01 -1.10
CA PRO A 117 2.52 -20.09 0.25
C PRO A 117 3.59 -19.87 1.32
N ASP A 118 3.20 -19.22 2.42
CA ASP A 118 4.02 -18.90 3.58
C ASP A 118 5.22 -17.97 3.29
N GLU A 119 5.23 -17.29 2.15
CA GLU A 119 6.25 -16.29 1.82
C GLU A 119 5.89 -14.90 2.39
N GLY A 120 6.50 -14.48 3.49
CA GLY A 120 6.33 -13.09 3.97
C GLY A 120 6.91 -12.04 3.00
N LYS A 121 6.50 -10.76 3.13
CA LYS A 121 6.93 -9.63 2.26
C LYS A 121 8.43 -9.64 1.95
N LYS A 122 9.30 -9.69 2.98
CA LYS A 122 10.76 -9.64 2.79
C LYS A 122 11.28 -10.79 1.93
N LYS A 123 10.74 -12.00 2.11
CA LYS A 123 11.14 -13.19 1.35
C LYS A 123 10.71 -13.07 -0.12
N LEU A 124 9.48 -12.60 -0.36
CA LEU A 124 8.99 -12.29 -1.71
C LEU A 124 9.87 -11.25 -2.40
N LEU A 125 10.11 -10.10 -1.76
CA LEU A 125 10.91 -9.03 -2.34
C LEU A 125 12.36 -9.47 -2.63
N ARG A 126 13.01 -10.21 -1.72
CA ARG A 126 14.35 -10.79 -1.98
C ARG A 126 14.35 -11.71 -3.20
N ARG A 127 13.35 -12.58 -3.32
CA ARG A 127 13.24 -13.51 -4.46
C ARG A 127 13.00 -12.78 -5.78
N LEU A 128 12.21 -11.70 -5.75
CA LEU A 128 12.01 -10.81 -6.88
C LEU A 128 13.18 -9.85 -7.11
N LYS A 129 14.23 -9.94 -6.29
CA LYS A 129 15.39 -9.05 -6.29
C LYS A 129 14.98 -7.58 -6.17
N ALA A 130 14.03 -7.26 -5.32
CA ALA A 130 13.61 -5.90 -4.95
C ALA A 130 14.16 -5.50 -3.57
N PRO A 131 14.31 -4.19 -3.27
CA PRO A 131 14.62 -3.73 -1.91
C PRO A 131 13.53 -4.18 -0.93
N THR A 132 13.95 -4.66 0.25
CA THR A 132 13.02 -5.11 1.31
C THR A 132 12.51 -4.00 2.21
N SER A 133 13.16 -2.84 2.15
CA SER A 133 12.87 -1.62 2.91
C SER A 133 13.33 -0.40 2.10
N GLY A 134 12.93 0.80 2.54
CA GLY A 134 13.28 2.06 1.88
C GLY A 134 12.41 2.37 0.64
N PRO A 135 12.79 3.40 -0.15
CA PRO A 135 12.02 3.82 -1.31
C PRO A 135 11.97 2.73 -2.39
N VAL A 136 10.90 2.72 -3.20
CA VAL A 136 10.79 1.78 -4.33
C VAL A 136 11.80 2.12 -5.42
N GLU A 137 12.50 1.09 -5.91
CA GLU A 137 13.33 1.12 -7.11
C GLU A 137 12.59 0.46 -8.28
N PRO A 138 11.91 1.23 -9.16
CA PRO A 138 10.99 0.62 -10.11
C PRO A 138 11.66 -0.17 -11.24
N ASP A 139 12.99 -0.01 -11.41
CA ASP A 139 13.84 -0.84 -12.26
C ASP A 139 14.00 -2.29 -11.75
N ARG A 140 13.71 -2.54 -10.47
CA ARG A 140 13.81 -3.86 -9.83
C ARG A 140 12.43 -4.48 -9.64
N LEU A 141 11.51 -3.72 -9.05
CA LEU A 141 10.11 -4.06 -8.95
C LEU A 141 9.28 -2.78 -9.07
N PRO A 142 8.34 -2.71 -10.03
CA PRO A 142 7.55 -1.51 -10.25
C PRO A 142 6.74 -1.05 -9.03
N TYR A 143 6.47 0.25 -8.95
CA TYR A 143 5.74 0.85 -7.85
C TYR A 143 4.25 0.47 -7.83
N TYR A 144 3.59 0.41 -8.99
CA TYR A 144 2.21 -0.09 -9.10
C TYR A 144 2.20 -1.61 -9.23
N LEU A 145 1.56 -2.31 -8.28
CA LEU A 145 1.48 -3.77 -8.24
C LEU A 145 0.03 -4.25 -8.22
N LEU A 146 -0.36 -5.06 -9.20
CA LEU A 146 -1.65 -5.73 -9.23
C LEU A 146 -1.50 -7.20 -8.82
N LEU A 147 -2.08 -7.57 -7.69
CA LEU A 147 -2.15 -8.95 -7.23
C LEU A 147 -3.33 -9.68 -7.92
N VAL A 148 -3.11 -10.88 -8.45
CA VAL A 148 -4.16 -11.69 -9.07
C VAL A 148 -4.24 -13.04 -8.37
N ALA A 149 -5.10 -13.12 -7.35
CA ALA A 149 -5.23 -14.28 -6.49
C ALA A 149 -6.41 -14.13 -5.52
N SER A 150 -7.01 -15.25 -5.11
CA SER A 150 -7.92 -15.31 -3.96
C SER A 150 -7.18 -15.06 -2.64
N PRO A 151 -7.86 -14.59 -1.57
CA PRO A 151 -7.21 -14.35 -0.28
C PRO A 151 -6.70 -15.63 0.39
N ALA A 152 -7.09 -16.81 -0.11
CA ALA A 152 -6.53 -18.10 0.31
C ALA A 152 -5.14 -18.38 -0.32
N GLU A 153 -4.91 -17.89 -1.53
CA GLU A 153 -3.65 -18.12 -2.27
C GLU A 153 -2.60 -17.05 -1.94
N ILE A 154 -3.03 -15.78 -1.84
CA ILE A 154 -2.19 -14.67 -1.37
C ILE A 154 -2.91 -14.03 -0.17
N PRO A 155 -2.37 -14.08 1.05
CA PRO A 155 -3.03 -13.48 2.21
C PRO A 155 -3.27 -11.97 2.06
N THR A 156 -4.34 -11.45 2.64
CA THR A 156 -4.66 -10.00 2.63
C THR A 156 -3.63 -9.18 3.39
N GLU A 157 -3.00 -9.78 4.39
CA GLU A 157 -1.92 -9.21 5.19
C GLU A 157 -0.71 -8.88 4.33
N LEU A 158 -0.39 -9.73 3.34
CA LEU A 158 0.69 -9.45 2.40
C LEU A 158 0.40 -8.20 1.56
N GLN A 159 -0.86 -8.03 1.11
CA GLN A 159 -1.27 -6.84 0.37
C GLN A 159 -1.08 -5.59 1.23
N ALA A 160 -1.52 -5.61 2.49
CA ALA A 160 -1.35 -4.50 3.42
C ALA A 160 0.15 -4.18 3.67
N GLN A 161 0.98 -5.21 3.87
CA GLN A 161 2.43 -5.03 4.06
C GLN A 161 3.13 -4.47 2.82
N LEU A 162 2.74 -4.90 1.62
CA LEU A 162 3.26 -4.34 0.37
C LEU A 162 2.78 -2.90 0.18
N ALA A 163 1.54 -2.58 0.56
CA ALA A 163 0.95 -1.24 0.46
C ALA A 163 1.65 -0.17 1.34
N LEU A 164 2.49 -0.58 2.29
CA LEU A 164 3.39 0.33 3.01
C LEU A 164 4.45 0.95 2.10
N GLN A 165 4.80 0.31 0.98
CA GLN A 165 5.91 0.74 0.11
C GLN A 165 5.48 0.87 -1.37
N TYR A 166 4.48 0.12 -1.81
CA TYR A 166 4.02 0.05 -3.18
C TYR A 166 2.55 0.50 -3.29
N ALA A 167 2.12 0.92 -4.47
CA ALA A 167 0.71 1.12 -4.79
C ALA A 167 0.09 -0.23 -5.19
N VAL A 168 -0.64 -0.88 -4.26
CA VAL A 168 -1.10 -2.26 -4.44
C VAL A 168 -2.61 -2.36 -4.62
N GLY A 169 -3.03 -2.96 -5.73
CA GLY A 169 -4.41 -3.35 -5.98
C GLY A 169 -4.54 -4.86 -6.17
N ARG A 170 -5.77 -5.35 -6.23
CA ARG A 170 -6.03 -6.79 -6.29
C ARG A 170 -7.25 -7.19 -7.11
N LEU A 171 -7.14 -8.28 -7.86
CA LEU A 171 -8.25 -8.93 -8.57
C LEU A 171 -8.43 -10.38 -8.12
N CYS A 172 -9.70 -10.74 -7.93
CA CYS A 172 -10.13 -12.11 -7.75
C CYS A 172 -11.62 -12.21 -8.10
N PHE A 173 -11.93 -12.82 -9.24
CA PHE A 173 -13.30 -13.09 -9.64
C PHE A 173 -13.62 -14.55 -9.43
N GLN A 174 -14.42 -14.80 -8.39
CA GLN A 174 -14.93 -16.13 -8.05
C GLN A 174 -16.43 -16.07 -7.80
N THR A 175 -17.15 -17.03 -8.33
CA THR A 175 -18.53 -17.30 -7.96
C THR A 175 -18.61 -17.73 -6.50
N PRO A 176 -19.79 -17.64 -5.84
CA PRO A 176 -19.93 -18.05 -4.44
C PRO A 176 -19.54 -19.51 -4.16
N ASP A 177 -19.67 -20.41 -5.14
CA ASP A 177 -19.21 -21.81 -5.04
C ASP A 177 -17.69 -21.99 -5.24
N GLY A 178 -16.94 -20.89 -5.41
CA GLY A 178 -15.49 -20.86 -5.47
C GLY A 178 -14.88 -21.11 -6.86
N LYS A 179 -15.70 -21.16 -7.92
CA LYS A 179 -15.18 -21.30 -9.30
C LYS A 179 -14.68 -19.96 -9.81
N THR A 180 -13.58 -19.99 -10.54
CA THR A 180 -13.02 -18.81 -11.22
C THR A 180 -13.95 -18.35 -12.34
N ASP A 181 -14.23 -17.05 -12.38
CA ASP A 181 -14.99 -16.40 -13.46
C ASP A 181 -14.02 -15.69 -14.43
N TYR A 182 -13.68 -16.37 -15.53
CA TYR A 182 -12.74 -15.86 -16.53
C TYR A 182 -13.31 -14.66 -17.32
N ASP A 183 -14.62 -14.65 -17.57
CA ASP A 183 -15.29 -13.59 -18.33
C ASP A 183 -15.29 -12.28 -17.54
N ALA A 184 -15.36 -12.34 -16.21
CA ALA A 184 -15.20 -11.18 -15.34
C ALA A 184 -13.78 -10.57 -15.42
N TYR A 185 -12.72 -11.37 -15.54
CA TYR A 185 -11.35 -10.85 -15.75
C TYR A 185 -11.21 -10.12 -17.09
N ASP A 186 -11.71 -10.69 -18.18
CA ASP A 186 -11.72 -10.05 -19.50
C ASP A 186 -12.57 -8.76 -19.49
N SER A 187 -13.74 -8.80 -18.86
CA SER A 187 -14.62 -7.63 -18.71
C SER A 187 -13.96 -6.50 -17.92
N TYR A 188 -13.27 -6.85 -16.83
CA TYR A 188 -12.51 -5.88 -16.06
C TYR A 188 -11.38 -5.24 -16.88
N ALA A 189 -10.57 -6.07 -17.58
CA ALA A 189 -9.49 -5.59 -18.44
C ALA A 189 -9.99 -4.59 -19.49
N ARG A 190 -11.09 -4.91 -20.19
CA ARG A 190 -11.71 -4.01 -21.17
C ARG A 190 -12.18 -2.70 -20.54
N SER A 191 -12.76 -2.76 -19.34
CA SER A 191 -13.27 -1.58 -18.63
C SER A 191 -12.16 -0.59 -18.29
N VAL A 192 -11.02 -1.11 -17.81
CA VAL A 192 -9.83 -0.30 -17.52
C VAL A 192 -9.26 0.33 -18.79
N ILE A 193 -9.10 -0.46 -19.85
CA ILE A 193 -8.53 0.02 -21.13
C ILE A 193 -9.41 1.10 -21.75
N ALA A 194 -10.74 0.90 -21.80
CA ALA A 194 -11.68 1.88 -22.34
C ALA A 194 -11.60 3.21 -21.57
N SER A 195 -11.53 3.13 -20.23
CA SER A 195 -11.38 4.31 -19.39
C SER A 195 -10.07 5.05 -19.66
N ASP A 196 -8.94 4.35 -19.70
CA ASP A 196 -7.63 4.99 -19.90
C ASP A 196 -7.43 5.55 -21.32
N ARG A 197 -8.22 5.06 -22.30
CA ARG A 197 -8.27 5.60 -23.67
C ARG A 197 -9.21 6.80 -23.82
N GLY A 198 -9.90 7.20 -22.75
CA GLY A 198 -10.88 8.30 -22.78
C GLY A 198 -12.21 7.93 -23.45
N GLU A 199 -12.48 6.64 -23.64
CA GLU A 199 -13.79 6.17 -24.15
C GLU A 199 -14.89 6.29 -23.09
N VAL A 200 -14.48 6.41 -21.81
CA VAL A 200 -15.34 6.76 -20.69
C VAL A 200 -15.02 8.20 -20.29
N ALA A 201 -16.02 9.08 -20.40
CA ALA A 201 -15.87 10.51 -20.12
C ALA A 201 -17.06 10.98 -19.28
N VAL A 202 -16.91 10.99 -17.95
CA VAL A 202 -18.02 11.24 -17.01
C VAL A 202 -17.92 12.61 -16.36
N ALA A 203 -19.05 13.13 -15.88
CA ALA A 203 -19.09 14.40 -15.14
C ALA A 203 -18.39 14.28 -13.78
N ARG A 204 -17.91 15.42 -13.25
CA ARG A 204 -17.40 15.59 -11.88
C ARG A 204 -18.52 15.47 -10.85
N ARG A 205 -19.05 14.26 -10.69
CA ARG A 205 -20.11 13.93 -9.73
C ARG A 205 -19.58 13.00 -8.65
N PHE A 206 -19.73 13.43 -7.40
CA PHE A 206 -19.41 12.65 -6.22
C PHE A 206 -20.70 12.21 -5.54
N GLY A 207 -20.88 10.90 -5.35
CA GLY A 207 -21.99 10.36 -4.59
C GLY A 207 -21.59 10.14 -3.13
N LEU A 208 -22.41 10.64 -2.21
CA LEU A 208 -22.22 10.43 -0.77
C LEU A 208 -23.47 9.76 -0.17
N PHE A 209 -23.30 8.53 0.28
CA PHE A 209 -24.38 7.70 0.82
C PHE A 209 -24.13 7.37 2.29
N GLY A 210 -25.03 7.75 3.19
CA GLY A 210 -24.82 7.58 4.64
C GLY A 210 -26.11 7.22 5.37
N VAL A 211 -26.11 6.08 6.06
CA VAL A 211 -27.26 5.63 6.86
C VAL A 211 -27.10 6.05 8.32
N LYS A 212 -28.22 6.13 9.05
CA LYS A 212 -28.25 6.43 10.48
C LYS A 212 -29.25 5.51 11.20
N HIS A 213 -28.72 4.42 11.75
CA HIS A 213 -29.51 3.40 12.44
C HIS A 213 -29.32 3.43 13.95
N ASP A 214 -28.09 3.39 14.40
CA ASP A 214 -27.72 3.20 15.79
C ASP A 214 -26.50 4.07 16.13
N ARG A 215 -25.84 3.81 17.25
CA ARG A 215 -24.67 4.58 17.69
C ARG A 215 -23.54 4.53 16.66
N ALA A 216 -23.26 3.39 16.05
CA ALA A 216 -22.13 3.25 15.12
C ALA A 216 -22.37 4.04 13.84
N THR A 217 -23.57 3.90 13.25
CA THR A 217 -23.94 4.63 12.03
C THR A 217 -24.27 6.11 12.29
N THR A 218 -24.69 6.48 13.50
CA THR A 218 -24.75 7.89 13.91
C THR A 218 -23.35 8.49 13.97
N LEU A 219 -22.38 7.78 14.54
CA LEU A 219 -21.00 8.24 14.63
C LEU A 219 -20.40 8.47 13.24
N SER A 220 -20.59 7.54 12.29
CA SER A 220 -20.09 7.73 10.91
C SER A 220 -20.87 8.78 10.12
N ALA A 221 -22.20 8.90 10.32
CA ALA A 221 -22.98 9.96 9.66
C ALA A 221 -22.55 11.37 10.11
N GLU A 222 -22.41 11.59 11.42
CA GLU A 222 -22.07 12.91 11.99
C GLU A 222 -20.56 13.20 11.93
N GLY A 223 -19.74 12.15 12.04
CA GLY A 223 -18.30 12.25 12.16
C GLY A 223 -17.52 12.07 10.87
N LEU A 224 -17.94 11.17 9.98
CA LEU A 224 -17.21 10.88 8.75
C LEU A 224 -17.89 11.54 7.55
N VAL A 225 -19.17 11.22 7.33
CA VAL A 225 -19.94 11.70 6.18
C VAL A 225 -20.06 13.23 6.19
N ALA A 226 -20.41 13.84 7.33
CA ALA A 226 -20.52 15.29 7.42
C ALA A 226 -19.17 16.01 7.23
N ASN A 227 -18.06 15.45 7.73
CA ASN A 227 -16.71 16.00 7.52
C ASN A 227 -16.29 15.90 6.06
N VAL A 228 -16.48 14.73 5.43
CA VAL A 228 -16.22 14.53 3.99
C VAL A 228 -17.04 15.50 3.15
N HIS A 229 -18.34 15.64 3.43
CA HIS A 229 -19.19 16.58 2.70
C HIS A 229 -18.68 18.02 2.78
N ARG A 230 -18.35 18.49 3.99
CA ARG A 230 -17.78 19.84 4.17
C ARG A 230 -16.46 19.99 3.42
N TYR A 231 -15.55 19.02 3.57
CA TYR A 231 -14.26 19.04 2.89
C TYR A 231 -14.40 19.14 1.37
N LEU A 232 -15.31 18.37 0.78
CA LEU A 232 -15.60 18.43 -0.66
C LEU A 232 -16.11 19.81 -1.08
N GLY A 233 -17.03 20.41 -0.31
CA GLY A 233 -17.54 21.75 -0.61
C GLY A 233 -16.47 22.86 -0.51
N GLU A 234 -15.50 22.69 0.38
CA GLU A 234 -14.40 23.66 0.58
C GLU A 234 -13.28 23.51 -0.46
N HIS A 235 -12.92 22.28 -0.83
CA HIS A 235 -11.74 22.00 -1.64
C HIS A 235 -12.03 21.61 -3.09
N PHE A 236 -13.25 21.18 -3.40
CA PHE A 236 -13.67 20.72 -4.73
C PHE A 236 -15.01 21.35 -5.16
N PRO A 237 -15.10 22.70 -5.22
CA PRO A 237 -16.35 23.39 -5.54
C PRO A 237 -16.85 23.14 -6.97
N ASP A 238 -15.99 22.64 -7.86
CA ASP A 238 -16.31 22.21 -9.22
C ASP A 238 -16.96 20.81 -9.28
N TRP A 239 -16.96 20.06 -8.17
CA TRP A 239 -17.62 18.76 -8.08
C TRP A 239 -19.05 18.90 -7.57
N THR A 240 -19.99 18.28 -8.28
CA THR A 240 -21.36 18.14 -7.79
C THR A 240 -21.43 16.99 -6.78
N VAL A 241 -21.74 17.30 -5.53
CA VAL A 241 -21.94 16.29 -4.48
C VAL A 241 -23.41 15.90 -4.38
N ASP A 242 -23.76 14.69 -4.82
CA ASP A 242 -25.10 14.10 -4.68
C ASP A 242 -25.19 13.29 -3.38
N GLN A 243 -26.06 13.71 -2.47
CA GLN A 243 -26.21 13.13 -1.12
C GLN A 243 -27.46 12.29 -1.01
N ARG A 244 -27.31 11.08 -0.45
CA ARG A 244 -28.40 10.21 -0.01
C ARG A 244 -28.15 9.85 1.44
N LEU A 245 -28.66 10.70 2.35
CA LEU A 245 -28.41 10.58 3.78
C LEU A 245 -29.69 10.20 4.52
N GLU A 246 -29.53 9.45 5.61
CA GLU A 246 -30.62 9.08 6.52
C GLU A 246 -31.83 8.52 5.75
N ALA A 247 -33.00 9.15 5.83
CA ALA A 247 -34.23 8.70 5.18
C ALA A 247 -34.11 8.51 3.66
N GLU A 248 -33.18 9.19 2.99
CA GLU A 248 -32.93 9.03 1.55
C GLU A 248 -31.96 7.89 1.23
N ALA A 249 -31.21 7.40 2.21
CA ALA A 249 -30.21 6.33 2.07
C ALA A 249 -30.84 4.93 1.96
N THR A 250 -31.82 4.79 1.07
CA THR A 250 -32.56 3.55 0.82
C THR A 250 -31.83 2.65 -0.17
N LYS A 251 -32.16 1.35 -0.17
CA LYS A 251 -31.65 0.35 -1.12
C LYS A 251 -31.96 0.75 -2.56
N ALA A 252 -33.15 1.29 -2.80
CA ALA A 252 -33.56 1.77 -4.12
C ALA A 252 -32.66 2.92 -4.60
N GLN A 253 -32.39 3.91 -3.74
CA GLN A 253 -31.50 5.03 -4.08
C GLN A 253 -30.05 4.57 -4.23
N LEU A 254 -29.57 3.62 -3.42
CA LEU A 254 -28.25 3.05 -3.61
C LEU A 254 -28.12 2.35 -4.98
N GLY A 255 -29.18 1.69 -5.44
CA GLY A 255 -29.25 1.09 -6.77
C GLY A 255 -29.16 2.09 -7.92
N THR A 256 -29.67 3.32 -7.76
CA THR A 256 -29.52 4.37 -8.79
C THR A 256 -28.08 4.87 -8.88
N MET A 257 -27.33 4.83 -7.76
CA MET A 257 -25.92 5.21 -7.68
C MET A 257 -24.95 4.09 -8.07
N LEU A 258 -25.34 2.82 -7.92
CA LEU A 258 -24.53 1.63 -8.27
C LEU A 258 -24.93 1.03 -9.62
N GLY A 259 -24.90 1.86 -10.67
CA GLY A 259 -25.14 1.44 -12.06
C GLY A 259 -26.48 1.87 -12.64
N GLY A 260 -27.29 2.62 -11.91
CA GLY A 260 -28.48 3.29 -12.44
C GLY A 260 -28.16 4.63 -13.14
N ASP A 261 -29.20 5.41 -13.35
CA ASP A 261 -29.17 6.71 -14.05
C ASP A 261 -28.40 7.81 -13.29
N GLN A 262 -28.24 7.65 -11.97
CA GLN A 262 -27.54 8.61 -11.11
C GLN A 262 -26.11 8.16 -10.74
N THR A 263 -25.54 7.17 -11.43
CA THR A 263 -24.19 6.64 -11.13
C THR A 263 -23.12 7.74 -11.14
N PRO A 264 -22.47 8.05 -10.00
CA PRO A 264 -21.45 9.10 -9.90
C PRO A 264 -20.08 8.62 -10.39
N ALA A 265 -19.14 9.53 -10.62
CA ALA A 265 -17.77 9.17 -10.97
C ALA A 265 -17.05 8.51 -9.77
N VAL A 266 -17.29 9.06 -8.57
CA VAL A 266 -16.83 8.49 -7.31
C VAL A 266 -18.02 8.32 -6.37
N LEU A 267 -18.14 7.16 -5.71
CA LEU A 267 -19.14 6.89 -4.68
C LEU A 267 -18.46 6.61 -3.34
N PHE A 268 -18.84 7.32 -2.29
CA PHE A 268 -18.45 7.02 -0.92
C PHE A 268 -19.68 6.59 -0.13
N THR A 269 -19.64 5.39 0.46
CA THR A 269 -20.70 4.88 1.33
C THR A 269 -20.20 4.73 2.76
N ALA A 270 -21.06 5.09 3.72
CA ALA A 270 -20.88 4.78 5.14
C ALA A 270 -22.14 4.08 5.66
N SER A 271 -22.01 2.79 5.96
CA SER A 271 -23.12 1.98 6.45
C SER A 271 -22.67 0.82 7.33
N HIS A 272 -23.63 0.06 7.85
CA HIS A 272 -23.27 -1.29 8.30
C HIS A 272 -22.98 -2.17 7.08
N GLY A 273 -22.07 -3.11 7.28
CA GLY A 273 -21.93 -4.26 6.41
C GLY A 273 -22.61 -5.49 6.99
N MET A 274 -23.25 -6.28 6.14
CA MET A 274 -23.90 -7.52 6.53
C MET A 274 -22.85 -8.59 6.88
N GLY A 275 -22.91 -9.11 8.10
CA GLY A 275 -22.18 -10.32 8.50
C GLY A 275 -23.14 -11.50 8.65
N PHE A 276 -22.66 -12.71 8.36
CA PHE A 276 -23.45 -13.92 8.52
C PHE A 276 -22.65 -14.98 9.29
N PRO A 277 -23.28 -15.78 10.16
CA PRO A 277 -22.59 -16.86 10.85
C PRO A 277 -21.96 -17.87 9.88
N MET A 278 -20.85 -18.47 10.28
CA MET A 278 -20.23 -19.57 9.54
C MET A 278 -21.25 -20.70 9.34
N GLY A 279 -21.45 -21.09 8.07
CA GLY A 279 -22.42 -22.12 7.68
C GLY A 279 -23.81 -21.58 7.29
N ASP A 280 -24.07 -20.28 7.43
CA ASP A 280 -25.26 -19.66 6.81
C ASP A 280 -25.11 -19.70 5.28
N SER A 281 -26.16 -20.14 4.58
CA SER A 281 -26.13 -20.28 3.12
C SER A 281 -25.93 -18.94 2.39
N ARG A 282 -26.21 -17.81 3.04
CA ARG A 282 -26.01 -16.47 2.49
C ARG A 282 -24.61 -15.93 2.70
N GLN A 283 -23.77 -16.56 3.53
CA GLN A 283 -22.49 -15.97 3.93
C GLN A 283 -21.60 -15.65 2.73
N LEU A 284 -21.40 -16.60 1.82
CA LEU A 284 -20.53 -16.39 0.65
C LEU A 284 -21.14 -15.42 -0.38
N ALA A 285 -22.46 -15.34 -0.47
CA ALA A 285 -23.16 -14.51 -1.45
C ALA A 285 -23.36 -13.06 -0.98
N HIS A 286 -23.67 -12.86 0.30
CA HIS A 286 -24.19 -11.58 0.81
C HIS A 286 -23.31 -10.95 1.91
N GLN A 287 -22.30 -11.64 2.45
CA GLN A 287 -21.42 -11.01 3.46
C GLN A 287 -20.67 -9.82 2.84
N GLY A 288 -20.69 -8.69 3.55
CA GLY A 288 -20.20 -7.40 3.06
C GLY A 288 -21.22 -6.56 2.29
N ALA A 289 -22.46 -7.04 2.12
CA ALA A 289 -23.54 -6.22 1.55
C ALA A 289 -23.81 -4.98 2.40
N LEU A 290 -24.24 -3.88 1.76
CA LEU A 290 -24.40 -2.58 2.41
C LEU A 290 -25.82 -2.44 2.97
N LEU A 291 -25.95 -2.38 4.30
CA LEU A 291 -27.24 -2.21 4.96
C LEU A 291 -27.76 -0.78 4.75
N CYS A 292 -28.96 -0.67 4.20
CA CYS A 292 -29.61 0.59 3.83
C CYS A 292 -30.61 1.04 4.89
N GLN A 293 -31.08 2.29 4.81
CA GLN A 293 -32.01 2.90 5.77
C GLN A 293 -33.36 2.17 5.89
N ASP A 294 -33.73 1.36 4.89
CA ASP A 294 -34.96 0.55 4.90
C ASP A 294 -34.97 -0.56 5.96
N TRP A 295 -33.90 -0.70 6.73
CA TRP A 295 -33.85 -1.63 7.85
C TRP A 295 -34.75 -1.17 9.01
N ASP A 296 -35.76 -1.98 9.33
CA ASP A 296 -36.75 -1.67 10.36
C ASP A 296 -36.27 -1.94 11.81
N LYS A 297 -35.02 -2.39 11.98
CA LYS A 297 -34.35 -2.71 13.24
C LYS A 297 -35.11 -3.71 14.13
N LYS A 298 -36.04 -4.47 13.56
CA LYS A 298 -36.73 -5.51 14.33
C LYS A 298 -35.77 -6.67 14.61
N PRO A 299 -35.83 -7.28 15.80
CA PRO A 299 -35.10 -8.51 16.08
C PRO A 299 -35.49 -9.61 15.09
N GLY A 300 -34.51 -10.42 14.68
CA GLY A 300 -34.68 -11.54 13.75
C GLY A 300 -33.98 -11.31 12.42
N ARG A 301 -34.24 -12.22 11.46
CA ARG A 301 -33.59 -12.21 10.13
C ARG A 301 -33.75 -10.85 9.45
N VAL A 302 -32.63 -10.24 9.06
CA VAL A 302 -32.65 -9.01 8.28
C VAL A 302 -33.19 -9.33 6.87
N SER A 303 -34.17 -8.54 6.43
CA SER A 303 -34.75 -8.70 5.09
C SER A 303 -33.74 -8.33 4.01
N GLU A 304 -33.73 -9.08 2.91
CA GLU A 304 -32.90 -8.77 1.74
C GLU A 304 -33.34 -7.49 1.05
N SER A 305 -34.56 -7.02 1.30
CA SER A 305 -35.01 -5.69 0.85
C SER A 305 -34.31 -4.54 1.58
N SER A 306 -33.61 -4.80 2.68
CA SER A 306 -33.00 -3.77 3.52
C SER A 306 -31.49 -3.59 3.29
N TYR A 307 -30.84 -4.44 2.50
CA TYR A 307 -29.41 -4.30 2.17
C TYR A 307 -29.14 -4.50 0.67
N PHE A 308 -28.09 -3.87 0.16
CA PHE A 308 -27.66 -3.96 -1.24
C PHE A 308 -26.48 -4.93 -1.37
N ALA A 309 -26.69 -6.07 -2.03
CA ALA A 309 -25.72 -7.13 -2.25
C ALA A 309 -25.29 -7.20 -3.73
N GLY A 310 -24.36 -8.11 -4.06
CA GLY A 310 -23.92 -8.33 -5.45
C GLY A 310 -25.07 -8.68 -6.40
N ASP A 311 -26.04 -9.46 -5.94
CA ASP A 311 -27.21 -9.88 -6.74
C ASP A 311 -28.14 -8.72 -7.11
N ASP A 312 -28.06 -7.59 -6.40
CA ASP A 312 -28.85 -6.39 -6.69
C ASP A 312 -28.24 -5.54 -7.82
N VAL A 313 -27.00 -5.83 -8.24
CA VAL A 313 -26.36 -5.16 -9.38
C VAL A 313 -26.99 -5.65 -10.68
N SER A 314 -27.85 -4.82 -11.26
CA SER A 314 -28.56 -5.09 -12.51
C SER A 314 -27.62 -5.59 -13.62
N ALA A 315 -28.06 -6.55 -14.43
CA ALA A 315 -27.33 -7.00 -15.62
C ALA A 315 -27.10 -5.87 -16.65
N SER A 316 -27.89 -4.80 -16.60
CA SER A 316 -27.76 -3.60 -17.45
C SER A 316 -27.06 -2.43 -16.76
N ALA A 317 -26.46 -2.65 -15.59
CA ALA A 317 -25.81 -1.61 -14.80
C ALA A 317 -24.74 -0.85 -15.59
N LYS A 318 -24.77 0.48 -15.49
CA LYS A 318 -23.85 1.42 -16.16
C LYS A 318 -22.74 1.85 -15.20
N LEU A 319 -21.76 0.96 -15.00
CA LEU A 319 -20.70 1.14 -14.01
C LEU A 319 -19.38 1.67 -14.59
N ALA A 320 -19.23 1.67 -15.92
CA ALA A 320 -18.00 2.08 -16.60
C ALA A 320 -17.49 3.43 -16.06
N GLY A 321 -16.30 3.43 -15.46
CA GLY A 321 -15.66 4.62 -14.88
C GLY A 321 -15.96 4.91 -13.41
N LEU A 322 -16.81 4.13 -12.73
CA LEU A 322 -17.09 4.28 -11.31
C LEU A 322 -15.86 3.87 -10.47
N ILE A 323 -15.53 4.66 -9.46
CA ILE A 323 -14.69 4.26 -8.33
C ILE A 323 -15.54 4.32 -7.06
N ALA A 324 -15.53 3.26 -6.25
CA ALA A 324 -16.33 3.21 -5.02
C ALA A 324 -15.46 3.03 -3.77
N PHE A 325 -15.87 3.65 -2.66
CA PHE A 325 -15.30 3.47 -1.34
C PHE A 325 -16.40 2.99 -0.39
N PHE A 326 -16.23 1.82 0.20
CA PHE A 326 -17.20 1.22 1.12
C PHE A 326 -16.67 1.23 2.55
N PHE A 327 -17.14 2.20 3.34
CA PHE A 327 -16.99 2.17 4.80
C PHE A 327 -18.10 1.28 5.39
N ALA A 328 -17.84 -0.02 5.45
CA ALA A 328 -18.74 -1.04 5.99
C ALA A 328 -17.97 -2.32 6.37
N CYS A 329 -18.38 -3.00 7.44
CA CYS A 329 -17.81 -4.30 7.82
C CYS A 329 -17.89 -5.32 6.66
N TYR A 330 -16.81 -6.03 6.40
CA TYR A 330 -16.66 -7.02 5.34
C TYR A 330 -16.89 -6.49 3.91
N GLY A 331 -17.01 -5.17 3.72
CA GLY A 331 -17.33 -4.56 2.43
C GLY A 331 -16.30 -4.86 1.34
N GLY A 332 -15.05 -5.17 1.70
CA GLY A 332 -14.02 -5.70 0.80
C GLY A 332 -13.93 -7.22 0.82
N GLY A 333 -14.10 -7.87 1.99
CA GLY A 333 -13.95 -9.31 2.13
C GLY A 333 -13.93 -9.81 3.57
N THR A 334 -13.82 -11.13 3.73
CA THR A 334 -13.85 -11.83 5.02
C THR A 334 -12.63 -12.76 5.14
N PRO A 335 -11.85 -12.67 6.23
CA PRO A 335 -10.84 -13.68 6.54
C PRO A 335 -11.50 -14.98 7.03
N GLN A 336 -10.75 -16.08 7.02
CA GLN A 336 -11.24 -17.34 7.58
C GLN A 336 -11.28 -17.31 9.11
N LEU A 337 -10.21 -16.76 9.70
CA LEU A 337 -9.99 -16.70 11.13
C LEU A 337 -10.30 -15.30 11.64
N ASP A 338 -10.90 -15.23 12.82
CA ASP A 338 -11.13 -13.97 13.52
C ASP A 338 -9.81 -13.32 13.92
N ALA A 339 -9.53 -12.13 13.39
CA ALA A 339 -8.30 -11.40 13.69
C ALA A 339 -8.39 -10.52 14.94
N PHE A 340 -9.57 -10.35 15.54
CA PHE A 340 -9.78 -9.56 16.75
C PHE A 340 -10.07 -10.40 18.00
N PHE A 341 -10.65 -11.59 17.82
CA PHE A 341 -11.06 -12.48 18.91
C PHE A 341 -10.26 -13.77 18.97
N HIS A 342 -9.23 -13.76 19.81
CA HIS A 342 -8.47 -14.94 20.18
C HIS A 342 -8.90 -15.43 21.57
N ARG A 343 -9.57 -16.58 21.65
CA ARG A 343 -9.83 -17.25 22.95
C ARG A 343 -8.66 -18.19 23.25
N ALA A 344 -7.99 -17.97 24.39
CA ALA A 344 -6.85 -18.79 24.82
C ALA A 344 -5.76 -18.93 23.72
N GLY A 345 -5.48 -17.84 22.99
CA GLY A 345 -4.48 -17.82 21.92
C GLY A 345 -4.91 -18.50 20.60
N LYS A 346 -6.16 -18.95 20.46
CA LYS A 346 -6.68 -19.55 19.21
C LYS A 346 -7.72 -18.66 18.55
N ALA A 347 -7.46 -18.27 17.31
CA ALA A 347 -8.44 -17.60 16.45
C ALA A 347 -9.58 -18.57 16.10
N SER A 348 -10.83 -18.11 16.23
CA SER A 348 -12.00 -18.90 15.84
C SER A 348 -12.26 -18.74 14.34
N ALA A 349 -12.71 -19.81 13.67
CA ALA A 349 -13.14 -19.71 12.28
C ALA A 349 -14.47 -18.95 12.19
N ILE A 350 -14.50 -17.87 11.41
CA ILE A 350 -15.69 -17.04 11.15
C ILE A 350 -16.26 -17.26 9.75
N ALA A 351 -15.50 -17.90 8.87
CA ALA A 351 -15.92 -18.27 7.52
C ALA A 351 -15.35 -19.64 7.12
N PRO A 352 -15.96 -20.36 6.17
CA PRO A 352 -15.45 -21.66 5.71
C PRO A 352 -14.08 -21.55 5.02
N ARG A 353 -13.81 -20.40 4.40
CA ARG A 353 -12.56 -20.03 3.72
C ARG A 353 -12.45 -18.50 3.69
N PRO A 354 -11.27 -17.90 3.44
CA PRO A 354 -11.22 -16.46 3.20
C PRO A 354 -11.79 -16.15 1.80
N PHE A 355 -12.50 -15.02 1.65
CA PHE A 355 -13.10 -14.61 0.37
C PHE A 355 -13.32 -13.09 0.27
N PHE A 356 -13.36 -12.55 -0.95
CA PHE A 356 -13.78 -11.17 -1.19
C PHE A 356 -15.30 -11.07 -1.30
N ALA A 357 -15.86 -9.94 -0.87
CA ALA A 357 -17.31 -9.72 -0.91
C ALA A 357 -17.83 -9.68 -2.35
N GLN A 358 -19.04 -10.22 -2.58
CA GLN A 358 -19.60 -10.34 -3.93
C GLN A 358 -20.01 -9.00 -4.55
N LEU A 359 -20.30 -7.99 -3.74
CA LEU A 359 -20.66 -6.67 -4.27
C LEU A 359 -19.48 -6.03 -5.03
N PRO A 360 -18.27 -5.85 -4.45
CA PRO A 360 -17.11 -5.39 -5.21
C PRO A 360 -16.79 -6.22 -6.43
N THR A 361 -16.77 -7.56 -6.32
CA THR A 361 -16.41 -8.43 -7.45
C THR A 361 -17.40 -8.30 -8.61
N ARG A 362 -18.70 -8.21 -8.31
CA ARG A 362 -19.76 -8.00 -9.30
C ARG A 362 -19.69 -6.63 -9.97
N LEU A 363 -19.32 -5.58 -9.22
CA LEU A 363 -19.16 -4.23 -9.75
C LEU A 363 -17.97 -4.15 -10.71
N LEU A 364 -16.81 -4.71 -10.32
CA LEU A 364 -15.58 -4.70 -11.11
C LEU A 364 -15.71 -5.60 -12.36
N GLY A 365 -16.24 -6.81 -12.21
CA GLY A 365 -16.37 -7.80 -13.28
C GLY A 365 -17.60 -7.65 -14.17
N HIS A 366 -18.30 -6.49 -14.13
CA HIS A 366 -19.58 -6.35 -14.82
C HIS A 366 -19.43 -6.47 -16.36
N PRO A 367 -20.24 -7.34 -17.04
CA PRO A 367 -20.01 -7.70 -18.44
C PRO A 367 -20.25 -6.57 -19.44
N GLN A 368 -21.02 -5.55 -19.05
CA GLN A 368 -21.32 -4.36 -19.87
C GLN A 368 -20.38 -3.17 -19.60
N GLY A 369 -19.28 -3.39 -18.90
CA GLY A 369 -18.40 -2.34 -18.40
C GLY A 369 -18.54 -2.19 -16.89
N GLY A 370 -17.49 -2.56 -16.17
CA GLY A 370 -17.42 -2.55 -14.72
C GLY A 370 -16.90 -1.24 -14.13
N ALA A 371 -17.03 -1.16 -12.81
CA ALA A 371 -16.31 -0.17 -12.02
C ALA A 371 -14.79 -0.39 -12.17
N LEU A 372 -14.02 0.69 -12.01
CA LEU A 372 -12.57 0.64 -12.16
C LEU A 372 -11.88 0.14 -10.88
N ALA A 373 -12.40 0.55 -9.73
CA ALA A 373 -11.85 0.19 -8.44
C ALA A 373 -12.91 0.25 -7.32
N VAL A 374 -12.71 -0.59 -6.31
CA VAL A 374 -13.46 -0.54 -5.06
C VAL A 374 -12.46 -0.58 -3.90
N VAL A 375 -12.50 0.42 -3.02
CA VAL A 375 -11.83 0.37 -1.72
C VAL A 375 -12.83 -0.17 -0.72
N GLY A 376 -12.46 -1.21 0.01
CA GLY A 376 -13.33 -1.84 1.00
C GLY A 376 -12.57 -2.35 2.20
N HIS A 377 -13.28 -2.49 3.31
CA HIS A 377 -12.71 -3.02 4.53
C HIS A 377 -12.75 -4.56 4.54
N ILE A 378 -11.62 -5.19 4.81
CA ILE A 378 -11.54 -6.63 5.11
C ILE A 378 -11.90 -6.84 6.57
N GLU A 379 -12.77 -7.80 6.88
CA GLU A 379 -13.24 -8.00 8.24
C GLU A 379 -14.03 -6.80 8.80
N ARG A 380 -14.10 -6.62 10.12
CA ARG A 380 -14.93 -5.59 10.76
C ARG A 380 -14.26 -4.22 10.72
N ALA A 381 -15.02 -3.20 10.32
CA ALA A 381 -14.62 -1.79 10.36
C ALA A 381 -15.05 -1.14 11.68
N TRP A 382 -14.14 -0.42 12.31
CA TRP A 382 -14.30 0.13 13.65
C TRP A 382 -14.57 1.64 13.63
N GLY A 383 -15.20 2.16 14.68
CA GLY A 383 -15.34 3.62 14.84
C GLY A 383 -13.99 4.34 14.97
N CYS A 384 -12.94 3.64 15.42
CA CYS A 384 -11.60 4.19 15.60
C CYS A 384 -10.89 4.57 14.28
N SER A 385 -11.42 4.20 13.11
CA SER A 385 -10.88 4.67 11.83
C SER A 385 -10.98 6.19 11.69
N PHE A 386 -11.93 6.83 12.39
CA PHE A 386 -12.21 8.25 12.25
C PHE A 386 -12.61 8.94 13.56
N PHE A 387 -12.59 8.25 14.70
CA PHE A 387 -12.98 8.82 16.00
C PHE A 387 -12.12 8.25 17.13
N ASP A 388 -11.48 9.14 17.90
CA ASP A 388 -10.83 8.82 19.17
C ASP A 388 -11.58 9.51 20.31
N ALA A 389 -11.77 8.82 21.43
CA ALA A 389 -12.52 9.35 22.58
C ALA A 389 -11.82 10.55 23.23
N LYS A 390 -10.48 10.65 23.13
CA LYS A 390 -9.70 11.76 23.70
C LYS A 390 -9.57 12.94 22.72
N SER A 391 -9.41 12.64 21.42
CA SER A 391 -9.03 13.61 20.39
C SER A 391 -10.15 14.00 19.44
N GLY A 392 -11.31 13.31 19.49
CA GLY A 392 -12.48 13.58 18.66
C GLY A 392 -12.38 12.97 17.26
N TYR A 393 -13.01 13.61 16.28
CA TYR A 393 -13.03 13.11 14.90
C TYR A 393 -11.69 13.32 14.19
N GLN A 394 -11.20 12.28 13.52
CA GLN A 394 -9.92 12.22 12.81
C GLN A 394 -10.15 11.75 11.37
N THR A 395 -10.63 12.65 10.50
CA THR A 395 -10.99 12.33 9.11
C THR A 395 -9.90 12.66 8.08
N ALA A 396 -8.76 13.20 8.52
CA ALA A 396 -7.69 13.68 7.65
C ALA A 396 -7.16 12.63 6.66
N VAL A 397 -7.14 11.34 7.03
CA VAL A 397 -6.73 10.25 6.11
C VAL A 397 -7.70 10.09 4.94
N PHE A 398 -9.01 10.18 5.20
CA PHE A 398 -10.05 10.11 4.17
C PHE A 398 -10.03 11.36 3.29
N GLU A 399 -9.92 12.54 3.90
CA GLU A 399 -9.82 13.83 3.21
C GLU A 399 -8.60 13.86 2.29
N SER A 400 -7.44 13.42 2.78
CA SER A 400 -6.21 13.33 1.99
C SER A 400 -6.34 12.33 0.85
N PHE A 401 -6.92 11.15 1.09
CA PHE A 401 -7.20 10.18 0.02
C PHE A 401 -8.10 10.78 -1.07
N LEU A 402 -9.20 11.42 -0.66
CA LEU A 402 -10.14 12.06 -1.58
C LEU A 402 -9.48 13.21 -2.35
N TYR A 403 -8.64 14.00 -1.68
CA TYR A 403 -7.90 15.08 -2.34
C TYR A 403 -7.04 14.55 -3.47
N GLU A 404 -6.25 13.51 -3.23
CA GLU A 404 -5.38 12.92 -4.25
C GLU A 404 -6.22 12.33 -5.41
N LEU A 405 -7.27 11.58 -5.09
CA LEU A 405 -8.12 10.92 -6.09
C LEU A 405 -8.86 11.93 -6.97
N LEU A 406 -9.50 12.94 -6.37
CA LEU A 406 -10.31 13.93 -7.08
C LEU A 406 -9.46 14.99 -7.80
N SER A 407 -8.20 15.17 -7.38
CA SER A 407 -7.18 15.91 -8.15
C SER A 407 -6.65 15.11 -9.36
N GLY A 408 -7.26 13.96 -9.65
CA GLY A 408 -6.96 13.13 -10.80
C GLY A 408 -5.77 12.20 -10.61
N LYS A 409 -5.21 12.03 -9.40
CA LYS A 409 -4.12 11.07 -9.15
C LYS A 409 -4.61 9.63 -9.29
N ARG A 410 -3.67 8.71 -9.51
CA ARG A 410 -3.97 7.27 -9.55
C ARG A 410 -4.41 6.79 -8.18
N ILE A 411 -5.43 5.93 -8.15
CA ILE A 411 -6.02 5.49 -6.88
C ILE A 411 -5.02 4.76 -5.98
N GLY A 412 -4.10 3.97 -6.55
CA GLY A 412 -3.08 3.29 -5.77
C GLY A 412 -2.11 4.24 -5.07
N ASN A 413 -1.82 5.41 -5.67
CA ASN A 413 -1.04 6.46 -5.02
C ASN A 413 -1.89 7.20 -3.95
N ALA A 414 -3.17 7.44 -4.20
CA ALA A 414 -4.07 8.00 -3.18
C ALA A 414 -4.16 7.10 -1.93
N MET A 415 -4.12 5.77 -2.11
CA MET A 415 -4.14 4.79 -1.02
C MET A 415 -2.91 4.83 -0.10
N GLU A 416 -1.81 5.51 -0.50
CA GLU A 416 -0.64 5.67 0.37
C GLU A 416 -0.98 6.32 1.71
N ARG A 417 -2.01 7.18 1.76
CA ARG A 417 -2.45 7.83 3.01
C ARG A 417 -2.91 6.81 4.06
N PHE A 418 -3.59 5.76 3.62
CA PHE A 418 -3.97 4.64 4.50
C PHE A 418 -2.75 3.79 4.88
N GLY A 419 -1.81 3.57 3.95
CA GLY A 419 -0.55 2.88 4.22
C GLY A 419 0.31 3.63 5.25
N GLN A 420 0.42 4.95 5.15
CA GLN A 420 1.12 5.81 6.11
C GLN A 420 0.51 5.70 7.50
N ARG A 421 -0.82 5.82 7.61
CA ARG A 421 -1.54 5.64 8.87
C ARG A 421 -1.29 4.25 9.48
N TYR A 422 -1.33 3.20 8.67
CA TYR A 422 -1.02 1.85 9.14
C TYR A 422 0.43 1.73 9.65
N GLY A 423 1.41 2.27 8.92
CA GLY A 423 2.81 2.27 9.32
C GLY A 423 3.07 3.01 10.63
N GLU A 424 2.46 4.18 10.81
CA GLU A 424 2.55 4.99 12.04
C GLU A 424 1.97 4.24 13.25
N LEU A 425 0.76 3.68 13.11
CA LEU A 425 0.11 2.89 14.16
C LEU A 425 0.90 1.62 14.49
N SER A 426 1.49 0.96 13.48
CA SER A 426 2.35 -0.21 13.68
C SER A 426 3.60 0.13 14.48
N ALA A 427 4.27 1.24 14.17
CA ALA A 427 5.47 1.66 14.88
C ALA A 427 5.16 2.00 16.36
N GLY A 428 4.12 2.82 16.60
CA GLY A 428 3.71 3.17 17.96
C GLY A 428 3.25 1.98 18.81
N LEU A 429 2.59 1.00 18.18
CA LEU A 429 2.19 -0.24 18.85
C LEU A 429 3.39 -1.07 19.30
N VAL A 430 4.45 -1.16 18.48
CA VAL A 430 5.66 -1.91 18.84
C VAL A 430 6.35 -1.27 20.05
N ASP A 431 6.51 0.05 20.06
CA ASP A 431 7.13 0.76 21.19
C ASP A 431 6.38 0.49 22.51
N LYS A 432 5.04 0.56 22.48
CA LYS A 432 4.19 0.27 23.64
C LYS A 432 4.27 -1.19 24.09
N LEU A 433 4.39 -2.14 23.15
CA LEU A 433 4.58 -3.55 23.48
C LEU A 433 5.93 -3.80 24.15
N GLU A 434 6.99 -3.13 23.72
CA GLU A 434 8.31 -3.20 24.37
C GLU A 434 8.27 -2.60 25.78
N ASP A 435 7.67 -1.42 25.95
CA ASP A 435 7.49 -0.79 27.26
C ASP A 435 6.76 -1.71 28.25
N LEU A 436 5.69 -2.37 27.79
CA LEU A 436 4.95 -3.34 28.59
C LEU A 436 5.81 -4.57 28.92
N LYS A 437 6.62 -5.05 27.96
CA LYS A 437 7.54 -6.20 28.14
C LYS A 437 8.60 -5.90 29.20
N TYR A 438 9.18 -4.69 29.18
CA TYR A 438 10.21 -4.26 30.14
C TYR A 438 9.64 -3.68 31.44
N GLY A 439 8.32 -3.72 31.63
CA GLY A 439 7.67 -3.39 32.89
C GLY A 439 7.54 -1.90 33.16
N SER A 440 7.52 -1.07 32.11
CA SER A 440 7.14 0.35 32.22
C SER A 440 5.76 0.45 32.85
N LYS A 441 5.60 1.42 33.76
CA LYS A 441 4.31 1.74 34.39
C LYS A 441 3.55 2.84 33.64
N GLU A 442 4.16 3.39 32.58
CA GLU A 442 3.58 4.49 31.80
C GLU A 442 2.63 4.01 30.71
N VAL A 443 2.72 2.73 30.31
CA VAL A 443 1.86 2.12 29.30
C VAL A 443 0.90 1.14 29.94
N SER A 444 -0.41 1.38 29.77
CA SER A 444 -1.44 0.44 30.24
C SER A 444 -1.74 -0.66 29.22
N GLU A 445 -2.20 -1.83 29.71
CA GLU A 445 -2.70 -2.92 28.86
C GLU A 445 -3.84 -2.43 27.93
N THR A 446 -4.65 -1.49 28.40
CA THR A 446 -5.73 -0.84 27.65
C THR A 446 -5.23 0.01 26.50
N GLU A 447 -4.15 0.77 26.67
CA GLU A 447 -3.58 1.57 25.59
C GLU A 447 -3.00 0.69 24.50
N VAL A 448 -2.30 -0.40 24.85
CA VAL A 448 -1.83 -1.40 23.87
C VAL A 448 -3.01 -2.00 23.09
N ALA A 449 -4.13 -2.24 23.76
CA ALA A 449 -5.34 -2.79 23.13
C ALA A 449 -5.96 -1.87 22.09
N ASN A 450 -6.05 -0.58 22.43
CA ASN A 450 -6.60 0.45 21.56
C ASN A 450 -5.73 0.60 20.32
N ASP A 451 -4.42 0.75 20.49
CA ASP A 451 -3.45 0.84 19.40
C ASP A 451 -3.44 -0.42 18.53
N TRP A 452 -3.54 -1.61 19.13
CA TRP A 452 -3.61 -2.86 18.39
C TRP A 452 -4.87 -2.94 17.52
N THR A 453 -6.00 -2.47 18.06
CA THR A 453 -7.27 -2.41 17.35
C THR A 453 -7.20 -1.42 16.19
N GLU A 454 -6.71 -0.21 16.44
CA GLU A 454 -6.53 0.83 15.43
C GLU A 454 -5.58 0.40 14.32
N ASN A 455 -4.48 -0.26 14.67
CA ASN A 455 -3.52 -0.81 13.72
C ASN A 455 -4.15 -1.88 12.82
N ASN A 456 -4.91 -2.82 13.41
CA ASN A 456 -5.59 -3.86 12.66
C ASN A 456 -6.77 -3.35 11.82
N ASP A 457 -7.43 -2.27 12.22
CA ASP A 457 -8.43 -1.58 11.40
C ASP A 457 -7.74 -0.86 10.22
N ALA A 458 -6.68 -0.10 10.48
CA ALA A 458 -5.94 0.65 9.45
C ALA A 458 -5.40 -0.25 8.32
N ARG A 459 -4.88 -1.44 8.65
CA ARG A 459 -4.33 -2.38 7.66
C ARG A 459 -5.39 -3.00 6.74
N ASN A 460 -6.67 -2.94 7.13
CA ASN A 460 -7.74 -3.69 6.51
C ASN A 460 -8.50 -2.90 5.41
N TYR A 461 -8.13 -1.65 5.14
CA TYR A 461 -8.57 -0.94 3.93
C TYR A 461 -7.77 -1.42 2.72
N LEU A 462 -8.40 -2.24 1.87
CA LEU A 462 -7.77 -2.77 0.67
C LEU A 462 -8.40 -2.22 -0.60
N LEU A 463 -7.54 -2.03 -1.60
CA LEU A 463 -7.93 -1.69 -2.96
C LEU A 463 -8.17 -2.97 -3.78
N LEU A 464 -9.38 -3.10 -4.31
CA LEU A 464 -9.77 -4.09 -5.31
C LEU A 464 -9.84 -3.40 -6.67
N GLY A 465 -9.11 -3.92 -7.66
CA GLY A 465 -8.88 -3.27 -8.96
C GLY A 465 -7.40 -3.00 -9.22
N ASP A 466 -7.10 -2.53 -10.43
CA ASP A 466 -5.81 -2.07 -10.90
C ASP A 466 -5.44 -0.75 -10.18
N PRO A 467 -4.32 -0.69 -9.45
CA PRO A 467 -3.93 0.50 -8.71
C PRO A 467 -3.56 1.69 -9.59
N ALA A 468 -3.41 1.49 -10.90
CA ALA A 468 -3.02 2.54 -11.82
C ALA A 468 -4.17 3.37 -12.42
N VAL A 469 -5.43 3.02 -12.13
CA VAL A 469 -6.60 3.73 -12.67
C VAL A 469 -6.78 5.11 -12.05
N ARG A 470 -7.42 6.01 -12.80
CA ARG A 470 -7.80 7.38 -12.39
C ARG A 470 -9.31 7.53 -12.49
N VAL A 471 -9.87 8.57 -11.86
CA VAL A 471 -11.27 8.95 -12.13
C VAL A 471 -11.37 9.53 -13.54
N PRO A 472 -12.20 9.00 -14.46
CA PRO A 472 -12.27 9.44 -15.85
C PRO A 472 -13.19 10.65 -16.03
N VAL A 473 -12.95 11.70 -15.24
CA VAL A 473 -13.73 12.95 -15.33
C VAL A 473 -13.21 13.86 -16.44
N VAL A 474 -14.14 14.51 -17.11
CA VAL A 474 -13.88 15.52 -18.14
C VAL A 474 -14.65 16.81 -17.84
N ASP A 475 -14.40 17.86 -18.60
CA ASP A 475 -15.18 19.09 -18.51
C ASP A 475 -16.62 18.88 -18.98
N ASP A 476 -17.56 19.64 -18.44
CA ASP A 476 -19.02 19.43 -18.65
C ASP A 476 -19.43 19.38 -20.13
N ALA A 477 -18.71 20.08 -21.01
CA ALA A 477 -18.97 20.09 -22.45
C ALA A 477 -18.59 18.78 -23.16
N GLU A 478 -17.73 17.96 -22.55
CA GLU A 478 -17.21 16.70 -23.09
C GLU A 478 -17.85 15.47 -22.46
N VAL A 479 -18.71 15.66 -21.45
CA VAL A 479 -19.39 14.56 -20.76
C VAL A 479 -20.26 13.76 -21.72
N ALA A 480 -20.07 12.45 -21.72
CA ALA A 480 -20.85 11.50 -22.52
C ALA A 480 -21.65 10.55 -21.62
N PRO A 481 -22.77 9.97 -22.12
CA PRO A 481 -23.41 8.85 -21.44
C PRO A 481 -22.43 7.70 -21.24
N ARG A 482 -22.49 7.03 -20.09
CA ARG A 482 -21.60 5.88 -19.81
C ARG A 482 -21.77 4.81 -20.89
N PRO A 483 -20.67 4.39 -21.54
CA PRO A 483 -20.75 3.42 -22.62
C PRO A 483 -21.13 2.04 -22.09
N THR A 484 -21.66 1.22 -22.99
CA THR A 484 -21.75 -0.23 -22.78
C THR A 484 -20.51 -0.84 -23.43
N ILE A 485 -19.67 -1.49 -22.65
CA ILE A 485 -18.44 -2.11 -23.15
C ILE A 485 -18.78 -3.54 -23.55
N GLU A 486 -18.90 -3.78 -24.86
CA GLU A 486 -19.33 -5.07 -25.40
C GLU A 486 -18.36 -6.20 -25.03
N ALA A 487 -18.93 -7.38 -24.76
CA ALA A 487 -18.14 -8.61 -24.60
C ALA A 487 -17.52 -9.00 -25.95
N ARG A 488 -16.27 -9.46 -25.94
CA ARG A 488 -15.70 -10.11 -27.12
C ARG A 488 -16.53 -11.34 -27.45
N SER A 489 -17.14 -11.36 -28.63
CA SER A 489 -17.65 -12.61 -29.19
C SER A 489 -16.43 -13.44 -29.62
N THR A 490 -15.88 -14.27 -28.75
CA THR A 490 -14.93 -15.30 -29.20
C THR A 490 -15.71 -16.25 -30.12
N PRO A 491 -15.38 -16.35 -31.42
CA PRO A 491 -15.94 -17.40 -32.24
C PRO A 491 -15.38 -18.72 -31.68
N VAL A 492 -16.23 -19.51 -31.04
CA VAL A 492 -15.90 -20.89 -30.69
C VAL A 492 -15.71 -21.63 -32.01
N THR A 493 -14.48 -21.65 -32.51
CA THR A 493 -14.11 -22.54 -33.59
C THR A 493 -14.09 -23.93 -32.97
N GLN A 494 -15.15 -24.70 -33.21
CA GLN A 494 -15.17 -26.12 -32.89
C GLN A 494 -14.06 -26.80 -33.69
N SER A 495 -12.89 -26.94 -33.07
CA SER A 495 -11.84 -27.82 -33.54
C SER A 495 -12.32 -29.25 -33.30
N SER A 496 -12.89 -29.84 -34.36
CA SER A 496 -13.12 -31.27 -34.44
C SER A 496 -11.78 -31.99 -34.30
N SER A 497 -11.72 -32.91 -33.34
CA SER A 497 -10.61 -33.80 -33.04
C SER A 497 -10.16 -34.61 -34.27
N GLY A 498 -9.09 -34.17 -34.91
CA GLY A 498 -8.30 -34.96 -35.85
C GLY A 498 -7.16 -35.66 -35.12
N VAL A 499 -7.27 -36.98 -34.95
CA VAL A 499 -6.25 -37.86 -34.40
C VAL A 499 -4.96 -37.75 -35.21
N ALA A 500 -3.85 -37.38 -34.57
CA ALA A 500 -2.51 -37.45 -35.14
C ALA A 500 -1.60 -38.31 -34.25
N GLN A 501 -1.00 -39.32 -34.88
CA GLN A 501 -0.12 -40.35 -34.31
C GLN A 501 1.24 -39.78 -33.87
N ALA A 502 1.80 -40.36 -32.80
CA ALA A 502 3.19 -40.17 -32.38
C ALA A 502 4.15 -41.02 -33.22
N PRO A 503 5.39 -40.52 -33.46
CA PRO A 503 6.59 -41.32 -33.19
C PRO A 503 7.81 -40.47 -32.74
N PRO A 504 9.01 -41.04 -32.52
CA PRO A 504 9.43 -41.87 -31.39
C PRO A 504 10.59 -41.23 -30.58
N GLU A 505 10.93 -41.85 -29.45
CA GLU A 505 12.10 -41.56 -28.61
C GLU A 505 13.44 -41.82 -29.33
N GLY A 506 14.46 -41.00 -29.04
CA GLY A 506 15.86 -41.40 -29.22
C GLY A 506 16.89 -40.27 -29.38
N ALA A 507 17.92 -40.36 -28.53
CA ALA A 507 19.25 -39.74 -28.59
C ALA A 507 19.42 -38.29 -28.09
N GLY A 508 20.13 -38.18 -26.97
CA GLY A 508 20.63 -36.92 -26.45
C GLY A 508 21.95 -36.50 -27.07
N ASP A 509 22.34 -35.28 -26.72
CA ASP A 509 23.72 -34.83 -26.68
C ASP A 509 23.81 -33.73 -25.63
N GLY A 510 24.52 -34.04 -24.55
CA GLY A 510 25.01 -33.05 -23.60
C GLY A 510 26.42 -32.64 -24.02
N VAL A 511 26.65 -31.35 -24.23
CA VAL A 511 28.00 -30.79 -24.12
C VAL A 511 27.95 -29.43 -23.46
N SER A 512 28.56 -29.39 -22.28
CA SER A 512 28.98 -28.21 -21.53
C SER A 512 30.11 -27.48 -22.26
N TYR A 513 30.07 -26.15 -22.29
CA TYR A 513 31.29 -25.34 -22.44
C TYR A 513 31.26 -24.17 -21.45
N GLY A 514 31.92 -24.38 -20.31
CA GLY A 514 32.51 -23.30 -19.55
C GLY A 514 33.71 -22.73 -20.31
N TRP A 515 33.78 -21.40 -20.40
CA TRP A 515 34.86 -20.71 -21.09
C TRP A 515 35.30 -19.49 -20.28
N PHE A 516 36.07 -19.73 -19.21
CA PHE A 516 37.07 -18.78 -18.72
C PHE A 516 38.24 -19.56 -18.11
N SER A 517 39.34 -19.64 -18.85
CA SER A 517 40.66 -19.87 -18.28
C SER A 517 41.75 -19.32 -19.19
N ARG A 518 42.80 -18.83 -18.51
CA ARG A 518 44.12 -18.35 -18.93
C ARG A 518 44.19 -16.86 -19.31
N ASP A 519 45.15 -16.07 -18.78
CA ASP A 519 46.46 -16.43 -18.22
C ASP A 519 47.00 -15.37 -17.23
N LYS A 520 47.77 -15.88 -16.23
CA LYS A 520 49.04 -15.37 -15.65
C LYS A 520 49.05 -14.07 -14.84
N ASP A 521 49.88 -13.87 -13.82
CA ASP A 521 50.92 -14.58 -13.05
C ASP A 521 51.02 -13.70 -11.76
N GLU A 522 51.27 -14.16 -10.53
CA GLU A 522 52.56 -14.51 -9.95
C GLU A 522 52.37 -14.67 -8.40
N GLY A 523 53.10 -15.58 -7.75
CA GLY A 523 53.37 -15.51 -6.31
C GLY A 523 52.73 -16.57 -5.41
N ALA A 524 53.24 -17.80 -5.49
CA ALA A 524 52.93 -18.90 -4.59
C ALA A 524 53.61 -18.75 -3.22
N GLU A 525 52.95 -19.22 -2.15
CA GLU A 525 53.57 -20.11 -1.17
C GLU A 525 52.50 -20.97 -0.48
N ALA A 526 52.71 -22.28 -0.50
CA ALA A 526 51.84 -23.31 0.01
C ALA A 526 52.46 -23.92 1.27
N VAL A 527 51.67 -24.22 2.31
CA VAL A 527 51.98 -25.34 3.22
C VAL A 527 50.70 -26.03 3.69
N ALA A 528 50.83 -27.34 3.81
CA ALA A 528 49.86 -28.41 3.97
C ALA A 528 48.99 -28.38 5.24
N ALA A 529 47.90 -29.13 5.14
CA ALA A 529 47.09 -29.61 6.25
C ALA A 529 47.83 -30.71 7.03
N GLU A 530 47.74 -30.67 8.36
CA GLU A 530 47.84 -31.87 9.20
C GLU A 530 46.95 -31.72 10.45
N GLU A 531 46.26 -32.81 10.77
CA GLU A 531 45.37 -32.98 11.93
C GLU A 531 46.16 -33.03 13.24
N GLY A 532 45.63 -32.42 14.31
CA GLY A 532 46.14 -32.57 15.67
C GLY A 532 45.13 -32.08 16.71
N ALA A 533 44.73 -32.98 17.61
CA ALA A 533 43.76 -32.79 18.70
C ALA A 533 44.22 -31.75 19.77
N PRO A 534 43.33 -31.30 20.68
CA PRO A 534 43.36 -29.96 21.29
C PRO A 534 44.17 -29.87 22.60
N PRO A 535 44.53 -28.66 23.05
CA PRO A 535 44.81 -28.41 24.46
C PRO A 535 43.84 -27.42 25.12
N GLU A 536 43.79 -27.58 26.44
CA GLU A 536 42.93 -26.95 27.44
C GLU A 536 43.18 -25.44 27.66
N ALA A 537 42.26 -24.87 28.44
CA ALA A 537 42.03 -23.46 28.75
C ALA A 537 43.09 -22.75 29.62
N ALA A 538 43.37 -21.49 29.27
CA ALA A 538 43.66 -20.28 30.08
C ALA A 538 44.26 -19.22 29.13
N ALA A 539 44.01 -17.91 29.14
CA ALA A 539 43.42 -16.98 30.09
C ALA A 539 42.87 -15.74 29.34
N SER A 540 41.94 -15.05 30.00
CA SER A 540 41.32 -13.78 29.66
C SER A 540 42.31 -12.63 29.40
N GLY A 541 42.18 -11.94 28.26
CA GLY A 541 42.89 -10.67 28.00
C GLY A 541 42.58 -10.00 26.63
N GLY A 542 42.31 -10.78 25.58
CA GLY A 542 42.28 -10.24 24.20
C GLY A 542 41.08 -9.33 23.83
N ALA A 543 39.92 -9.50 24.47
CA ALA A 543 38.72 -8.75 24.10
C ALA A 543 38.78 -7.28 24.53
N LEU A 544 39.35 -6.97 25.70
CA LEU A 544 39.44 -5.61 26.22
C LEU A 544 40.50 -4.76 25.50
N ASP A 545 41.62 -5.36 25.09
CA ASP A 545 42.65 -4.67 24.31
C ASP A 545 42.21 -4.44 22.85
N SER A 546 41.45 -5.38 22.27
CA SER A 546 40.83 -5.20 20.95
C SER A 546 39.76 -4.11 20.96
N LEU A 547 38.96 -4.03 22.04
CA LEU A 547 37.96 -2.98 22.22
C LEU A 547 38.61 -1.60 22.41
N ARG A 548 39.70 -1.50 23.20
CA ARG A 548 40.47 -0.25 23.35
C ARG A 548 41.11 0.20 22.04
N GLY A 549 41.68 -0.73 21.27
CA GLY A 549 42.25 -0.43 19.95
C GLY A 549 41.19 0.02 18.93
N PHE A 550 39.98 -0.52 19.01
CA PHE A 550 38.85 -0.10 18.17
C PHE A 550 38.35 1.30 18.56
N VAL A 551 38.18 1.59 19.85
CA VAL A 551 37.74 2.91 20.35
C VAL A 551 38.77 4.00 20.01
N ALA A 552 40.07 3.72 20.11
CA ALA A 552 41.11 4.68 19.74
C ALA A 552 41.10 5.01 18.23
N LYS A 553 40.97 3.99 17.37
CA LYS A 553 40.86 4.18 15.91
C LYS A 553 39.57 4.89 15.51
N LEU A 554 38.48 4.65 16.23
CA LEU A 554 37.21 5.34 16.01
C LEU A 554 37.30 6.82 16.43
N GLY A 555 37.97 7.12 17.55
CA GLY A 555 38.25 8.48 17.97
C GLY A 555 39.10 9.27 16.97
N GLU A 556 40.17 8.68 16.43
CA GLU A 556 40.98 9.30 15.36
C GLU A 556 40.17 9.56 14.09
N ARG A 557 39.31 8.63 13.68
CA ARG A 557 38.47 8.80 12.48
C ARG A 557 37.37 9.84 12.68
N ILE A 558 36.78 9.92 13.86
CA ILE A 558 35.80 10.97 14.20
C ILE A 558 36.50 12.33 14.25
N SER A 559 37.69 12.43 14.86
CA SER A 559 38.43 13.69 14.93
C SER A 559 38.88 14.17 13.55
N SER A 560 39.35 13.26 12.68
CA SER A 560 39.68 13.57 11.28
C SER A 560 38.45 14.02 10.48
N ALA A 561 37.29 13.38 10.68
CA ALA A 561 36.05 13.78 10.03
C ALA A 561 35.55 15.15 10.53
N LEU A 562 35.77 15.48 11.81
CA LEU A 562 35.40 16.78 12.37
C LEU A 562 36.33 17.91 11.88
N ASP A 563 37.62 17.65 11.71
CA ASP A 563 38.58 18.61 11.12
C ASP A 563 38.26 18.89 9.64
N ASP A 564 37.91 17.87 8.86
CA ASP A 564 37.46 18.02 7.47
C ASP A 564 36.11 18.78 7.36
N MET A 565 35.33 18.85 8.44
CA MET A 565 34.04 19.54 8.52
C MET A 565 34.13 20.97 9.06
N ALA A 566 35.32 21.52 9.30
CA ALA A 566 35.48 22.88 9.84
C ALA A 566 34.84 23.97 8.96
N HIS A 567 34.83 23.75 7.64
CA HIS A 567 34.26 24.68 6.67
C HIS A 567 33.49 23.94 5.58
N LEU A 568 32.35 24.50 5.19
CA LEU A 568 31.62 24.09 4.00
C LEU A 568 31.95 25.07 2.88
N GLU A 569 32.50 24.59 1.76
CA GLU A 569 32.78 25.42 0.58
C GLU A 569 31.97 24.95 -0.63
N ILE A 570 31.34 25.91 -1.32
CA ILE A 570 30.58 25.70 -2.55
C ILE A 570 31.21 26.61 -3.61
N LYS A 571 31.70 26.01 -4.70
CA LYS A 571 32.27 26.71 -5.86
C LYS A 571 31.41 26.38 -7.10
N THR A 572 30.82 27.38 -7.74
CA THR A 572 30.04 27.19 -8.97
C THR A 572 30.81 27.74 -10.16
N TYR A 573 31.10 26.85 -11.11
CA TYR A 573 31.86 27.15 -12.32
C TYR A 573 30.97 27.17 -13.55
N VAL A 574 31.36 27.94 -14.57
CA VAL A 574 30.72 27.96 -15.88
C VAL A 574 31.79 27.75 -16.95
N THR A 575 31.48 26.95 -17.96
CA THR A 575 32.32 26.76 -19.16
C THR A 575 31.45 26.76 -20.41
N SER A 576 32.06 27.05 -21.56
CA SER A 576 31.47 26.85 -22.88
C SER A 576 31.85 25.49 -23.51
N GLU A 577 32.86 24.81 -22.97
CA GLU A 577 33.43 23.57 -23.52
C GLU A 577 33.63 22.55 -22.39
N MET A 578 32.70 21.59 -22.30
CA MET A 578 32.66 20.59 -21.21
C MET A 578 33.79 19.57 -21.29
N ASP A 579 34.33 19.30 -22.48
CA ASP A 579 35.37 18.32 -22.75
C ASP A 579 36.77 18.75 -22.25
N ARG A 580 36.94 20.01 -21.85
CA ARG A 580 38.19 20.56 -21.31
C ARG A 580 38.24 20.65 -19.78
N ILE A 581 37.16 20.29 -19.09
CA ILE A 581 37.12 20.37 -17.63
C ILE A 581 38.01 19.27 -17.03
N GLN A 582 38.95 19.66 -16.17
CA GLN A 582 39.68 18.72 -15.31
C GLN A 582 39.48 19.12 -13.85
N VAL A 583 39.06 18.17 -13.02
CA VAL A 583 38.90 18.36 -11.57
C VAL A 583 40.03 17.61 -10.86
N ARG A 584 40.84 18.32 -10.08
CA ARG A 584 41.96 17.75 -9.31
C ARG A 584 41.87 18.26 -7.88
N GLY A 585 41.37 17.42 -6.97
CA GLY A 585 41.08 17.86 -5.61
C GLY A 585 40.07 19.01 -5.63
N ASP A 586 40.42 20.13 -5.00
CA ASP A 586 39.57 21.34 -4.91
C ASP A 586 39.69 22.30 -6.10
N ASP A 587 40.58 21.99 -7.05
CA ASP A 587 40.88 22.83 -8.21
C ASP A 587 40.14 22.33 -9.46
N VAL A 588 39.53 23.26 -10.18
CA VAL A 588 38.83 23.03 -11.45
C VAL A 588 39.52 23.82 -12.55
N GLU A 589 40.17 23.10 -13.47
CA GLU A 589 40.79 23.67 -14.66
C GLU A 589 39.82 23.60 -15.85
N GLY A 590 39.89 24.59 -16.76
CA GLY A 590 39.05 24.63 -17.96
C GLY A 590 37.63 25.19 -17.73
N ALA A 591 37.34 25.75 -16.56
CA ALA A 591 36.09 26.44 -16.24
C ALA A 591 36.33 27.72 -15.44
N GLN A 592 35.43 28.69 -15.56
CA GLN A 592 35.51 29.96 -14.84
C GLN A 592 34.68 29.90 -13.56
N LEU A 593 35.27 30.21 -12.41
CA LEU A 593 34.53 30.36 -11.15
C LEU A 593 33.60 31.57 -11.24
N ARG A 594 32.30 31.36 -11.06
CA ARG A 594 31.27 32.41 -11.16
C ARG A 594 30.58 32.71 -9.84
N ALA A 595 30.49 31.76 -8.92
CA ALA A 595 29.97 32.01 -7.57
C ALA A 595 30.71 31.16 -6.54
N TYR A 596 30.88 31.69 -5.33
CA TYR A 596 31.56 30.99 -4.25
C TYR A 596 30.89 31.32 -2.91
N THR A 597 30.65 30.29 -2.09
CA THR A 597 30.18 30.43 -0.72
C THR A 597 31.03 29.57 0.19
N ARG A 598 31.55 30.14 1.28
CA ARG A 598 32.19 29.40 2.37
C ARG A 598 31.44 29.66 3.66
N ILE A 599 31.22 28.61 4.45
CA ILE A 599 30.50 28.64 5.72
C ILE A 599 31.30 27.90 6.78
N ALA A 600 31.87 28.62 7.73
CA ALA A 600 32.53 28.03 8.89
C ALA A 600 31.51 27.40 9.85
N LEU A 601 31.98 26.49 10.70
CA LEU A 601 31.14 25.78 11.67
C LEU A 601 30.46 26.72 12.69
N ASP A 602 31.11 27.83 13.03
CA ASP A 602 30.58 28.87 13.93
C ASP A 602 29.57 29.82 13.25
N GLY A 603 29.34 29.66 11.95
CA GLY A 603 28.40 30.44 11.17
C GLY A 603 29.01 31.61 10.40
N ASP A 604 30.33 31.82 10.45
CA ASP A 604 30.98 32.84 9.63
C ASP A 604 30.88 32.49 8.14
N MET A 605 30.45 33.46 7.33
CA MET A 605 30.20 33.26 5.90
C MET A 605 30.97 34.21 5.00
N VAL A 606 31.53 33.68 3.92
CA VAL A 606 32.05 34.44 2.77
C VAL A 606 31.21 34.10 1.55
N VAL A 607 30.63 35.11 0.91
CA VAL A 607 29.78 34.94 -0.28
C VAL A 607 30.27 35.85 -1.41
N CYS A 608 30.65 35.25 -2.53
CA CYS A 608 31.04 35.92 -3.77
C CYS A 608 29.95 35.69 -4.81
N LEU A 609 29.27 36.76 -5.21
CA LEU A 609 28.13 36.71 -6.12
C LEU A 609 28.55 36.93 -7.58
N PRO A 610 27.89 36.28 -8.55
CA PRO A 610 28.20 36.47 -9.96
C PRO A 610 27.74 37.85 -10.43
N GLU A 611 28.63 38.61 -11.07
CA GLU A 611 28.31 39.89 -11.73
C GLU A 611 28.31 39.72 -13.26
N ARG A 612 27.39 40.42 -13.93
CA ARG A 612 27.32 40.56 -15.38
C ARG A 612 26.82 41.97 -15.72
N ASP A 613 27.59 42.71 -16.50
CA ASP A 613 27.26 44.07 -16.97
C ASP A 613 26.93 45.09 -15.85
N GLY A 614 27.58 44.98 -14.69
CA GLY A 614 27.33 45.87 -13.54
C GLY A 614 26.17 45.44 -12.63
N GLU A 615 25.48 44.34 -12.95
CA GLU A 615 24.39 43.78 -12.17
C GLU A 615 24.65 42.32 -11.75
N ILE A 616 23.97 41.85 -10.71
CA ILE A 616 24.10 40.47 -10.24
C ILE A 616 23.44 39.51 -11.24
N ASP A 617 24.17 38.50 -11.70
CA ASP A 617 23.69 37.45 -12.59
C ASP A 617 22.75 36.50 -11.82
N ARG A 618 21.45 36.83 -11.86
CA ARG A 618 20.41 36.13 -11.08
C ARG A 618 20.28 34.65 -11.43
N ALA A 619 20.55 34.26 -12.67
CA ALA A 619 20.43 32.88 -13.11
C ALA A 619 21.49 31.98 -12.46
N ILE A 620 22.75 32.45 -12.42
CA ILE A 620 23.83 31.74 -11.73
C ILE A 620 23.63 31.80 -10.21
N LEU A 621 23.15 32.93 -9.70
CA LEU A 621 22.85 33.09 -8.28
C LEU A 621 21.82 32.07 -7.79
N GLU A 622 20.74 31.87 -8.53
CA GLU A 622 19.68 30.93 -8.15
C GLU A 622 20.21 29.48 -8.11
N ILE A 623 21.00 29.09 -9.11
CA ILE A 623 21.66 27.77 -9.13
C ILE A 623 22.59 27.62 -7.92
N HIS A 624 23.42 28.64 -7.65
CA HIS A 624 24.35 28.61 -6.53
C HIS A 624 23.62 28.51 -5.18
N GLN A 625 22.54 29.27 -4.97
CA GLN A 625 21.74 29.24 -3.75
C GLN A 625 21.12 27.86 -3.50
N ARG A 626 20.59 27.20 -4.54
CA ARG A 626 20.08 25.82 -4.39
C ARG A 626 21.18 24.84 -3.96
N MET A 627 22.39 24.98 -4.52
CA MET A 627 23.53 24.13 -4.14
C MET A 627 24.00 24.40 -2.71
N VAL A 628 24.03 25.67 -2.28
CA VAL A 628 24.34 26.03 -0.89
C VAL A 628 23.30 25.44 0.07
N GLN A 629 22.01 25.55 -0.24
CA GLN A 629 20.94 25.00 0.59
C GLN A 629 21.01 23.48 0.68
N GLN A 630 21.21 22.79 -0.45
CA GLN A 630 21.39 21.34 -0.48
C GLN A 630 22.59 20.91 0.37
N ALA A 631 23.73 21.60 0.25
CA ALA A 631 24.94 21.28 1.00
C ALA A 631 24.78 21.53 2.51
N GLN A 632 24.04 22.56 2.92
CA GLN A 632 23.70 22.80 4.33
C GLN A 632 22.79 21.70 4.90
N THR A 633 21.80 21.25 4.14
CA THR A 633 20.92 20.14 4.55
C THR A 633 21.72 18.85 4.73
N THR A 634 22.55 18.49 3.74
CA THR A 634 23.41 17.29 3.84
C THR A 634 24.38 17.37 5.03
N ARG A 635 25.00 18.53 5.28
CA ARG A 635 25.90 18.73 6.43
C ARG A 635 25.16 18.60 7.76
N THR A 636 23.93 19.10 7.84
CA THR A 636 23.08 19.00 9.05
C THR A 636 22.75 17.55 9.36
N GLU A 637 22.36 16.76 8.35
CA GLU A 637 22.08 15.33 8.52
C GLU A 637 23.33 14.55 8.93
N LEU A 638 24.48 14.83 8.30
CA LEU A 638 25.75 14.21 8.70
C LEU A 638 26.12 14.54 10.16
N MET A 639 25.94 15.79 10.60
CA MET A 639 26.17 16.17 12.00
C MET A 639 25.21 15.47 12.96
N LYS A 640 23.92 15.31 12.60
CA LYS A 640 22.96 14.54 13.40
C LYS A 640 23.41 13.08 13.52
N THR A 641 23.82 12.45 12.42
CA THR A 641 24.32 11.06 12.42
C THR A 641 25.57 10.92 13.29
N ILE A 642 26.52 11.84 13.21
CA ILE A 642 27.73 11.81 14.04
C ILE A 642 27.39 12.00 15.52
N VAL A 643 26.49 12.94 15.86
CA VAL A 643 26.03 13.16 17.24
C VAL A 643 25.28 11.96 17.79
N GLN A 644 24.42 11.32 16.99
CA GLN A 644 23.71 10.09 17.37
C GLN A 644 24.65 8.90 17.56
N ALA A 645 25.66 8.75 16.69
CA ALA A 645 26.70 7.74 16.84
C ALA A 645 27.56 7.98 18.08
N ALA A 646 27.88 9.24 18.41
CA ALA A 646 28.60 9.59 19.63
C ALA A 646 27.76 9.38 20.90
N ALA A 647 26.46 9.71 20.85
CA ALA A 647 25.53 9.52 21.95
C ALA A 647 25.27 8.04 22.26
N SER A 648 25.24 7.17 21.24
CA SER A 648 25.10 5.72 21.43
C SER A 648 26.37 5.05 21.99
N LEU A 649 27.55 5.65 21.77
CA LEU A 649 28.82 5.22 22.38
C LEU A 649 28.98 5.71 23.83
N MET A 650 28.36 6.84 24.19
CA MET A 650 28.33 7.40 25.54
C MET A 650 27.03 6.98 26.26
N GLY A 651 26.89 5.68 26.56
CA GLY A 651 25.84 5.19 27.45
C GLY A 651 25.85 5.90 28.82
N PRO A 652 24.76 5.81 29.61
CA PRO A 652 24.53 6.69 30.75
C PRO A 652 25.68 6.61 31.77
N THR A 653 26.42 7.71 31.90
CA THR A 653 27.27 7.95 33.09
C THR A 653 26.34 8.07 34.29
N LYS A 654 26.51 7.15 35.25
CA LYS A 654 25.81 7.13 36.55
C LYS A 654 25.81 8.45 37.28
#